data_AF-A0A940R353-F1
#
_entry.id   AF-A0A940R353-F1
#
_cell.length_a   1.000
_cell.length_b   1.000
_cell.length_c   1.000
_cell.angle_alpha   90.00
_cell.angle_beta   90.00
_cell.angle_gamma   90.00
#
_symmetry.space_group_name_H-M   'P 1'
#
loop_
_entity.id
_entity.type
_entity.pdbx_description
1 polymer ?
#
loop_
_entity_poly.entity_id
_entity_poly.type
_entity_poly.pdbx_seq_one_letter_code
_entity_poly.pdbx_strand_id
1 'polypeptide(L)'
;MRESAARRRLAIVASAAVPLVLAAAALALRVGGVPATVATALLAAAIAAGIAWRAWRDVDPAWLARRLDASSPAMDDSAALLFRDTAALSDLQRLQQTRVRARLADLDADLRPAWPWPRLGAAFGIALIVLLVAALWRPQLGGVAGADRKAAQGAANATALARVRIDVTAPAYTKLPPRTENALDAKAPEGSRLQWNLRFDPEPSAAALVFHDGSRTPLRRDGDGWRGEHALTASTLYRIALEGAPPPADDRLHRLDAIADRAPEVRVLEPEKTLTLLDAQQKTWNLAFEASDDYGIAGAELQITLAQGGGENVKFTERTVALQGDPLAADDGAEHRRFRHTLDLAALGIAQGDDVIVRLLVTDNREPKPNATRSASFILRWPPEASSDAAGLDGIVQKTMPAYFRSQRQIIIDSEALLAEKPGLEAEKFLARSDAIGVDQRVLRLRYGQFLGEESETRAQHGEAREQAAAQSEHGESHDGAEEPAHGGADEHAHDAAGAPGKFGEAGDIVAEFGHVHDIAEAATLLDPETKATLKSALAEMWQAELHLRQGRPDEALPYEHRALEFIKQVQQSTRIYLARVGLELPAPDEARRLSGERKGVDDRAGSLVAATNDDVAAAALWRSLASGGAPDYAAAETWLRARQASLPDALGVLAAIDRARRDPACAECRTALRDLLWPLLPTAATASVPRAAPDAAGRVYLDALQAGTGSTP
;
A
#
# COMPACT_ATOMS: atom_id res chain seq x y z
N MET A 1 -46.90 -17.72 17.32
CA MET A 1 -45.47 -17.31 17.42
C MET A 1 -45.21 -15.86 17.04
N ARG A 2 -45.68 -15.40 15.87
CA ARG A 2 -45.50 -14.00 15.42
C ARG A 2 -46.10 -12.96 16.38
N GLU A 3 -47.35 -13.14 16.78
CA GLU A 3 -48.03 -12.20 17.68
C GLU A 3 -47.40 -12.14 19.07
N SER A 4 -46.98 -13.27 19.64
CA SER A 4 -46.33 -13.31 20.95
C SER A 4 -44.95 -12.64 20.92
N ALA A 5 -44.20 -12.79 19.83
CA ALA A 5 -42.94 -12.08 19.62
C ALA A 5 -43.14 -10.57 19.43
N ALA A 6 -44.15 -10.16 18.67
CA ALA A 6 -44.51 -8.75 18.47
C ALA A 6 -44.94 -8.08 19.78
N ARG A 7 -45.79 -8.73 20.57
CA ARG A 7 -46.19 -8.26 21.92
C ARG A 7 -44.98 -8.14 22.85
N ARG A 8 -44.03 -9.08 22.81
CA ARG A 8 -42.80 -9.01 23.61
C ARG A 8 -41.90 -7.84 23.21
N ARG A 9 -41.75 -7.56 21.90
CA ARG A 9 -41.01 -6.40 21.42
C ARG A 9 -41.66 -5.08 21.85
N LEU A 10 -42.99 -4.98 21.74
CA LEU A 10 -43.73 -3.83 22.26
C LEU A 10 -43.51 -3.63 23.77
N ALA A 11 -43.58 -4.71 24.55
CA ALA A 11 -43.35 -4.64 25.99
C ALA A 11 -41.92 -4.15 26.33
N ILE A 12 -40.91 -4.57 25.57
CA ILE A 12 -39.53 -4.10 25.72
C ILE A 12 -39.42 -2.60 25.41
N VAL A 13 -40.01 -2.15 24.30
CA VAL A 13 -40.01 -0.73 23.91
C VAL A 13 -40.73 0.12 24.95
N ALA A 14 -41.91 -0.30 25.42
CA ALA A 14 -42.66 0.39 26.44
C ALA A 14 -41.87 0.49 27.76
N SER A 15 -41.23 -0.60 28.18
CA SER A 15 -40.44 -0.65 29.43
C SER A 15 -39.22 0.26 29.39
N ALA A 16 -38.64 0.51 28.21
CA ALA A 16 -37.53 1.45 28.02
C ALA A 16 -38.00 2.91 27.90
N ALA A 17 -39.12 3.15 27.20
CA ALA A 17 -39.58 4.49 26.85
C ALA A 17 -40.25 5.22 28.03
N VAL A 18 -41.09 4.53 28.81
CA VAL A 18 -41.84 5.11 29.94
C VAL A 18 -40.94 5.90 30.92
N PRO A 19 -39.83 5.35 31.47
CA PRO A 19 -39.00 6.11 32.41
C PRO A 19 -38.33 7.33 31.78
N LEU A 20 -37.92 7.24 30.50
CA LEU A 20 -37.29 8.36 29.78
C LEU A 20 -38.27 9.50 29.49
N VAL A 21 -39.50 9.17 29.08
CA VAL A 21 -40.56 10.16 28.84
C VAL A 21 -40.89 10.91 30.13
N LEU A 22 -41.01 10.19 31.25
CA LEU A 22 -41.27 10.80 32.57
C LEU A 22 -40.12 11.70 33.02
N ALA A 23 -38.86 11.28 32.82
CA ALA A 23 -37.69 12.08 33.18
C ALA A 23 -37.57 13.36 32.33
N ALA A 24 -37.82 13.27 31.01
CA ALA A 24 -37.81 14.41 30.11
C ALA A 24 -38.91 15.43 30.46
N ALA A 25 -40.12 14.95 30.79
CA ALA A 25 -41.21 15.81 31.25
C ALA A 25 -40.86 16.53 32.56
N ALA A 26 -40.24 15.83 33.52
CA ALA A 26 -39.81 16.43 34.78
C ALA A 26 -38.74 17.53 34.60
N LEU A 27 -37.80 17.34 33.66
CA LEU A 27 -36.80 18.35 33.32
C LEU A 27 -37.44 19.56 32.61
N ALA A 28 -38.33 19.32 31.65
CA ALA A 28 -39.04 20.39 30.93
C ALA A 28 -39.87 21.26 31.88
N LEU A 29 -40.47 20.66 32.92
CA LEU A 29 -41.19 21.39 33.97
C LEU A 29 -40.27 22.35 34.75
N ARG A 30 -39.01 21.96 34.97
CA ARG A 30 -38.02 22.76 35.70
C ARG A 30 -37.44 23.91 34.86
N VAL A 31 -37.36 23.76 33.54
CA VAL A 31 -36.71 24.72 32.64
C VAL A 31 -37.69 25.67 31.95
N GLY A 32 -38.86 25.18 31.52
CA GLY A 32 -39.78 25.92 30.66
C GLY A 32 -41.23 25.96 31.16
N GLY A 33 -41.49 25.47 32.37
CA GLY A 33 -42.83 25.44 32.98
C GLY A 33 -43.82 24.47 32.32
N VAL A 34 -45.10 24.62 32.65
CA VAL A 34 -46.19 23.73 32.23
C VAL A 34 -46.33 23.59 30.70
N PRO A 35 -46.29 24.66 29.86
CA PRO A 35 -46.47 24.49 28.42
C PRO A 35 -45.31 23.72 27.76
N ALA A 36 -44.07 23.95 28.19
CA ALA A 36 -42.90 23.19 27.71
C ALA A 36 -42.97 21.71 28.11
N THR A 37 -43.54 21.42 29.28
CA THR A 37 -43.76 20.04 29.76
C THR A 37 -44.73 19.28 28.86
N VAL A 38 -45.86 19.90 28.52
CA VAL A 38 -46.89 19.28 27.66
C VAL A 38 -46.32 19.04 26.26
N ALA A 39 -45.63 20.02 25.66
CA ALA A 39 -45.02 19.87 24.35
C ALA A 39 -43.96 18.75 24.31
N THR A 40 -43.09 18.70 25.32
CA THR A 40 -42.02 17.68 25.42
C THR A 40 -42.60 16.28 25.64
N ALA A 41 -43.62 16.15 26.49
CA ALA A 41 -44.27 14.87 26.76
C ALA A 41 -45.00 14.33 25.51
N LEU A 42 -45.71 15.19 24.76
CA LEU A 42 -46.38 14.80 23.52
C LEU A 42 -45.38 14.38 22.44
N LEU A 43 -44.29 15.12 22.28
CA LEU A 43 -43.24 14.78 21.32
C LEU A 43 -42.56 13.45 21.67
N ALA A 44 -42.20 13.25 22.94
CA ALA A 44 -41.56 12.03 23.39
C ALA A 44 -42.51 10.81 23.27
N ALA A 45 -43.80 10.99 23.54
CA ALA A 45 -44.82 9.97 23.32
C ALA A 45 -45.00 9.63 21.83
N ALA A 46 -44.99 10.61 20.93
CA ALA A 46 -45.07 10.39 19.50
C ALA A 46 -43.86 9.61 18.96
N ILE A 47 -42.65 9.95 19.44
CA ILE A 47 -41.42 9.21 19.11
C ILE A 47 -41.50 7.77 19.62
N ALA A 48 -41.91 7.56 20.87
CA ALA A 48 -42.09 6.22 21.43
C ALA A 48 -43.13 5.39 20.66
N ALA A 49 -44.23 6.00 20.24
CA ALA A 49 -45.24 5.36 19.40
C ALA A 49 -44.70 4.99 18.01
N GLY A 50 -43.89 5.85 17.38
CA GLY A 50 -43.22 5.55 16.11
C GLY A 50 -42.24 4.38 16.21
N ILE A 51 -41.44 4.33 17.29
CA ILE A 51 -40.53 3.21 17.56
C ILE A 51 -41.32 1.92 17.84
N ALA A 52 -42.39 1.99 18.61
CA ALA A 52 -43.26 0.84 18.89
C ALA A 52 -43.93 0.30 17.61
N TRP A 53 -44.43 1.19 16.75
CA TRP A 53 -45.02 0.83 15.46
C TRP A 53 -44.00 0.16 14.53
N ARG A 54 -42.77 0.70 14.46
CA ARG A 54 -41.69 0.07 13.70
C ARG A 54 -41.30 -1.29 14.26
N ALA A 55 -41.13 -1.40 15.59
CA ALA A 55 -40.79 -2.66 16.25
C ALA A 55 -41.86 -3.76 16.05
N TRP A 56 -43.13 -3.37 15.89
CA TRP A 56 -44.22 -4.26 15.51
C TRP A 56 -44.17 -4.66 14.04
N ARG A 57 -43.96 -3.71 13.11
CA ARG A 57 -43.87 -4.00 11.67
C ARG A 57 -42.67 -4.85 11.29
N ASP A 58 -41.54 -4.68 11.98
CA ASP A 58 -40.30 -5.43 11.77
C ASP A 58 -40.43 -6.92 12.13
N VAL A 59 -41.54 -7.35 12.75
CA VAL A 59 -41.88 -8.76 12.93
C VAL A 59 -42.64 -9.23 11.68
N ASP A 60 -41.90 -9.37 10.58
CA ASP A 60 -42.38 -9.82 9.27
C ASP A 60 -42.08 -11.32 9.03
N PRO A 61 -42.55 -11.93 7.93
CA PRO A 61 -42.26 -13.33 7.63
C PRO A 61 -40.77 -13.64 7.50
N ALA A 62 -39.97 -12.68 7.01
CA ALA A 62 -38.53 -12.83 6.88
C ALA A 62 -37.83 -12.86 8.24
N TRP A 63 -38.26 -12.03 9.20
CA TRP A 63 -37.81 -12.08 10.59
C TRP A 63 -38.13 -13.43 11.23
N LEU A 64 -39.35 -13.95 10.98
CA LEU A 64 -39.79 -15.23 11.55
C LEU A 64 -38.97 -16.40 10.99
N ALA A 65 -38.67 -16.40 9.68
CA ALA A 65 -37.78 -17.38 9.05
C ALA A 65 -36.40 -17.39 9.71
N ARG A 66 -35.72 -16.22 9.77
CA ARG A 66 -34.39 -16.12 10.42
C ARG A 66 -34.40 -16.56 11.87
N ARG A 67 -35.50 -16.30 12.59
CA ARG A 67 -35.62 -16.68 14.00
C ARG A 67 -35.82 -18.18 14.18
N LEU A 68 -36.54 -18.83 13.26
CA LEU A 68 -36.69 -20.29 13.22
C LEU A 68 -35.35 -20.96 12.90
N ASP A 69 -34.64 -20.48 11.88
CA ASP A 69 -33.31 -20.99 11.50
C ASP A 69 -32.31 -20.88 12.67
N ALA A 70 -32.27 -19.71 13.33
CA ALA A 70 -31.41 -19.51 14.49
C ALA A 70 -31.84 -20.29 15.76
N SER A 71 -33.06 -20.80 15.82
CA SER A 71 -33.58 -21.52 17.00
C SER A 71 -33.27 -23.01 16.97
N SER A 72 -33.07 -23.59 15.79
CA SER A 72 -32.74 -25.01 15.65
C SER A 72 -31.91 -25.25 14.39
N PRO A 73 -30.72 -25.87 14.53
CA PRO A 73 -29.93 -26.31 13.37
C PRO A 73 -30.70 -27.24 12.43
N ALA A 74 -31.74 -27.93 12.92
CA ALA A 74 -32.58 -28.81 12.11
C ALA A 74 -33.41 -28.08 11.03
N MET A 75 -33.43 -26.74 11.02
CA MET A 75 -34.06 -25.96 9.96
C MET A 75 -33.18 -25.79 8.71
N ASP A 76 -31.90 -26.18 8.74
CA ASP A 76 -30.93 -26.11 7.63
C ASP A 76 -30.92 -24.74 6.91
N ASP A 77 -31.05 -23.64 7.66
CA ASP A 77 -31.17 -22.27 7.13
C ASP A 77 -32.22 -22.10 6.00
N SER A 78 -33.26 -22.95 6.03
CA SER A 78 -34.24 -23.12 4.97
C SER A 78 -35.67 -22.69 5.38
N ALA A 79 -35.86 -22.11 6.56
CA ALA A 79 -37.18 -21.72 7.06
C ALA A 79 -37.87 -20.65 6.19
N ALA A 80 -37.13 -19.91 5.37
CA ALA A 80 -37.70 -18.97 4.39
C ALA A 80 -38.62 -19.65 3.37
N LEU A 81 -38.40 -20.94 3.06
CA LEU A 81 -39.24 -21.71 2.14
C LEU A 81 -40.67 -21.91 2.67
N LEU A 82 -40.89 -21.86 3.98
CA LEU A 82 -42.22 -22.01 4.59
C LEU A 82 -43.21 -20.89 4.21
N PHE A 83 -42.68 -19.74 3.78
CA PHE A 83 -43.47 -18.56 3.44
C PHE A 83 -43.58 -18.32 1.93
N ARG A 84 -43.04 -19.23 1.10
CA ARG A 84 -43.17 -19.18 -0.36
C ARG A 84 -44.28 -20.11 -0.85
N ASP A 85 -44.95 -19.72 -1.92
CA ASP A 85 -45.94 -20.56 -2.58
C ASP A 85 -45.28 -21.81 -3.19
N THR A 86 -45.78 -23.00 -2.83
CA THR A 86 -45.26 -24.29 -3.30
C THR A 86 -45.26 -24.40 -4.83
N ALA A 87 -46.20 -23.75 -5.51
CA ALA A 87 -46.28 -23.76 -6.98
C ALA A 87 -45.12 -23.00 -7.65
N ALA A 88 -44.52 -22.03 -6.96
CA ALA A 88 -43.43 -21.21 -7.47
C ALA A 88 -42.03 -21.77 -7.12
N LEU A 89 -41.95 -22.94 -6.49
CA LEU A 89 -40.71 -23.58 -6.05
C LEU A 89 -40.25 -24.68 -7.03
N SER A 90 -38.94 -24.80 -7.22
CA SER A 90 -38.32 -25.94 -7.92
C SER A 90 -38.54 -27.26 -7.17
N ASP A 91 -38.35 -28.41 -7.83
CA ASP A 91 -38.54 -29.74 -7.24
C ASP A 91 -37.74 -29.96 -5.94
N LEU A 92 -36.46 -29.57 -5.93
CA LEU A 92 -35.61 -29.67 -4.74
C LEU A 92 -36.09 -28.74 -3.62
N GLN A 93 -36.54 -27.54 -3.96
CA GLN A 93 -37.09 -26.59 -2.98
C GLN A 93 -38.42 -27.07 -2.39
N ARG A 94 -39.28 -27.73 -3.18
CA ARG A 94 -40.52 -28.35 -2.69
C ARG A 94 -40.22 -29.48 -1.70
N LEU A 95 -39.23 -30.31 -2.02
CA LEU A 95 -38.81 -31.40 -1.16
C LEU A 95 -38.22 -30.87 0.16
N GLN A 96 -37.37 -29.84 0.11
CA GLN A 96 -36.83 -29.19 1.30
C GLN A 96 -37.92 -28.47 2.11
N GLN A 97 -38.87 -27.78 1.45
CA GLN A 97 -40.02 -27.16 2.11
C GLN A 97 -40.84 -28.21 2.89
N THR A 98 -41.01 -29.42 2.32
CA THR A 98 -41.73 -30.52 2.97
C THR A 98 -40.98 -31.04 4.20
N ARG A 99 -39.65 -31.21 4.11
CA ARG A 99 -38.80 -31.61 5.24
C ARG A 99 -38.84 -30.59 6.38
N VAL A 100 -38.65 -29.31 6.06
CA VAL A 100 -38.67 -28.23 7.07
C VAL A 100 -40.05 -28.11 7.71
N ARG A 101 -41.14 -28.29 6.95
CA ARG A 101 -42.52 -28.27 7.48
C ARG A 101 -42.79 -29.42 8.44
N ALA A 102 -42.27 -30.62 8.17
CA ALA A 102 -42.35 -31.76 9.09
C ALA A 102 -41.57 -31.48 10.37
N ARG A 103 -40.33 -30.99 10.26
CA ARG A 103 -39.49 -30.65 11.42
C ARG A 103 -40.04 -29.50 12.28
N LEU A 104 -40.80 -28.59 11.68
CA LEU A 104 -41.48 -27.52 12.42
C LEU A 104 -42.57 -28.06 13.35
N ALA A 105 -43.22 -29.18 13.00
CA ALA A 105 -44.27 -29.79 13.82
C ALA A 105 -43.73 -30.31 15.17
N ASP A 106 -42.47 -30.75 15.18
CA ASP A 106 -41.78 -31.28 16.37
C ASP A 106 -40.97 -30.22 17.12
N LEU A 107 -40.98 -28.96 16.65
CA LEU A 107 -40.16 -27.89 17.21
C LEU A 107 -40.88 -27.18 18.38
N ASP A 108 -40.45 -27.47 19.60
CA ASP A 108 -40.82 -26.70 20.80
C ASP A 108 -39.78 -25.60 21.10
N ALA A 109 -39.86 -24.48 20.36
CA ALA A 109 -38.93 -23.35 20.49
C ALA A 109 -39.65 -22.04 20.84
N ASP A 110 -39.17 -21.35 21.88
CA ASP A 110 -39.64 -20.01 22.22
C ASP A 110 -38.98 -18.94 21.33
N LEU A 111 -39.72 -18.47 20.34
CA LEU A 111 -39.25 -17.44 19.40
C LEU A 111 -39.28 -16.01 19.96
N ARG A 112 -39.77 -15.81 21.19
CA ARG A 112 -39.82 -14.48 21.81
C ARG A 112 -38.39 -13.96 22.06
N PRO A 113 -38.12 -12.67 21.81
CA PRO A 113 -36.83 -12.09 22.16
C PRO A 113 -36.63 -12.08 23.68
N ALA A 114 -35.40 -12.38 24.10
CA ALA A 114 -34.98 -12.22 25.49
C ALA A 114 -35.08 -10.75 25.93
N TRP A 115 -35.31 -10.53 27.21
CA TRP A 115 -35.31 -9.17 27.76
C TRP A 115 -33.89 -8.59 27.71
N PRO A 116 -33.69 -7.41 27.11
CA PRO A 116 -32.38 -6.77 27.05
C PRO A 116 -32.10 -6.03 28.36
N TRP A 117 -31.95 -6.77 29.46
CA TRP A 117 -31.72 -6.25 30.81
C TRP A 117 -30.63 -5.16 30.91
N PRO A 118 -29.44 -5.26 30.27
CA PRO A 118 -28.45 -4.19 30.37
C PRO A 118 -28.89 -2.88 29.69
N ARG A 119 -29.62 -2.96 28.57
CA ARG A 119 -30.14 -1.76 27.87
C ARG A 119 -31.29 -1.12 28.64
N LEU A 120 -32.15 -1.94 29.25
CA LEU A 120 -33.17 -1.44 30.16
C LEU A 120 -32.52 -0.78 31.38
N GLY A 121 -31.53 -1.42 32.01
CA GLY A 121 -30.76 -0.83 33.11
C GLY A 121 -30.13 0.51 32.73
N ALA A 122 -29.57 0.64 31.52
CA ALA A 122 -29.04 1.90 31.01
C ALA A 122 -30.14 2.96 30.81
N ALA A 123 -31.30 2.60 30.24
CA ALA A 123 -32.42 3.53 30.07
C ALA A 123 -32.95 4.05 31.41
N PHE A 124 -33.07 3.16 32.42
CA PHE A 124 -33.43 3.55 33.79
C PHE A 124 -32.33 4.40 34.45
N GLY A 125 -31.05 4.09 34.23
CA GLY A 125 -29.93 4.90 34.71
C GLY A 125 -29.90 6.30 34.12
N ILE A 126 -30.14 6.44 32.81
CA ILE A 126 -30.25 7.74 32.12
C ILE A 126 -31.45 8.51 32.67
N ALA A 127 -32.61 7.87 32.81
CA ALA A 127 -33.79 8.50 33.39
C ALA A 127 -33.50 9.01 34.82
N LEU A 128 -32.79 8.23 35.64
CA LEU A 128 -32.39 8.62 36.99
C LEU A 128 -31.43 9.82 36.99
N ILE A 129 -30.43 9.83 36.09
CA ILE A 129 -29.50 10.96 35.94
C ILE A 129 -30.26 12.23 35.52
N VAL A 130 -31.17 12.13 34.55
CA VAL A 130 -31.98 13.26 34.09
C VAL A 130 -32.87 13.78 35.22
N LEU A 131 -33.46 12.89 36.03
CA LEU A 131 -34.23 13.27 37.21
C LEU A 131 -33.36 13.94 38.29
N LEU A 132 -32.13 13.46 38.51
CA LEU A 132 -31.16 14.08 39.42
C LEU A 132 -30.76 15.47 38.93
N VAL A 133 -30.48 15.61 37.63
CA VAL A 133 -30.19 16.91 36.99
C VAL A 133 -31.39 17.84 37.16
N ALA A 134 -32.61 17.39 36.89
CA ALA A 134 -33.82 18.19 37.10
C ALA A 134 -34.02 18.58 38.57
N ALA A 135 -33.72 17.69 39.52
CA ALA A 135 -33.84 17.95 40.96
C ALA A 135 -32.79 18.96 41.45
N LEU A 136 -31.55 18.84 40.97
CA LEU A 136 -30.41 19.70 41.30
C LEU A 136 -30.40 21.01 40.50
N TRP A 137 -31.24 21.12 39.47
CA TRP A 137 -31.40 22.34 38.68
C TRP A 137 -31.96 23.46 39.55
N ARG A 138 -31.06 24.36 39.97
CA ARG A 138 -31.41 25.67 40.52
C ARG A 138 -31.30 26.68 39.38
N PRO A 139 -32.38 27.35 38.98
CA PRO A 139 -32.26 28.42 37.98
C PRO A 139 -31.38 29.51 38.57
N GLN A 140 -30.13 29.58 38.08
CA GLN A 140 -29.30 30.75 38.28
C GLN A 140 -29.91 31.85 37.44
N LEU A 141 -30.68 32.74 38.07
CA LEU A 141 -30.94 34.07 37.54
C LEU A 141 -29.56 34.70 37.32
N GLY A 142 -29.15 34.78 36.05
CA GLY A 142 -27.80 35.15 35.65
C GLY A 142 -27.42 36.54 36.12
N GLY A 143 -26.58 36.60 37.15
CA GLY A 143 -25.74 37.75 37.46
C GLY A 143 -24.41 37.58 36.74
N VAL A 144 -24.28 38.24 35.59
CA VAL A 144 -23.03 38.42 34.84
C VAL A 144 -22.11 39.33 35.67
N ALA A 145 -21.47 38.79 36.72
CA ALA A 145 -20.55 39.56 37.57
C ALA A 145 -19.52 38.69 38.34
N GLY A 146 -19.55 37.35 38.18
CA GLY A 146 -18.73 36.43 38.98
C GLY A 146 -17.37 36.06 38.36
N ALA A 147 -17.22 36.17 37.04
CA ALA A 147 -15.98 35.81 36.34
C ALA A 147 -14.89 36.90 36.47
N ASP A 148 -15.29 38.16 36.62
CA ASP A 148 -14.34 39.29 36.71
C ASP A 148 -13.65 39.40 38.08
N ARG A 149 -14.20 38.82 39.16
CA ARG A 149 -13.57 38.93 40.50
C ARG A 149 -12.41 37.97 40.74
N LYS A 150 -12.34 36.84 40.03
CA LYS A 150 -11.14 35.98 40.07
C LYS A 150 -10.03 36.48 39.13
N ALA A 151 -10.40 37.15 38.03
CA ALA A 151 -9.43 37.85 37.16
C ALA A 151 -8.84 39.09 37.85
N ALA A 152 -9.65 39.84 38.61
CA ALA A 152 -9.20 41.07 39.27
C ALA A 152 -8.24 40.85 40.47
N GLN A 153 -8.20 39.66 41.09
CA GLN A 153 -7.24 39.37 42.17
C GLN A 153 -5.87 38.85 41.65
N GLY A 154 -5.82 38.31 40.42
CA GLY A 154 -4.56 37.91 39.77
C GLY A 154 -3.84 39.07 39.07
N ALA A 155 -4.59 40.09 38.60
CA ALA A 155 -4.04 41.25 37.90
C ALA A 155 -3.15 42.16 38.76
N ALA A 156 -3.25 42.09 40.10
CA ALA A 156 -2.47 42.95 40.99
C ALA A 156 -0.99 42.54 41.12
N ASN A 157 -0.60 41.34 40.68
CA ASN A 157 0.75 40.78 40.82
C ASN A 157 1.32 40.26 39.48
N ALA A 158 0.90 40.81 38.34
CA ALA A 158 1.42 40.41 37.03
C ALA A 158 1.95 41.61 36.25
N THR A 159 3.00 41.41 35.45
CA THR A 159 3.56 42.47 34.61
C THR A 159 2.77 42.59 33.31
N ALA A 160 2.31 43.80 32.98
CA ALA A 160 1.63 44.08 31.72
C ALA A 160 2.65 44.29 30.59
N LEU A 161 2.41 43.70 29.42
CA LEU A 161 3.14 44.06 28.19
C LEU A 161 2.45 45.26 27.53
N ALA A 162 2.93 46.46 27.84
CA ALA A 162 2.46 47.72 27.27
C ALA A 162 2.76 47.86 25.76
N ARG A 163 3.76 47.14 25.24
CA ARG A 163 4.06 47.06 23.82
C ARG A 163 4.56 45.67 23.44
N VAL A 164 4.03 45.14 22.35
CA VAL A 164 4.51 43.95 21.66
C VAL A 164 4.72 44.30 20.19
N ARG A 165 5.96 44.15 19.73
CA ARG A 165 6.31 44.32 18.32
C ARG A 165 7.44 43.35 17.98
N ILE A 166 7.27 42.56 16.92
CA ILE A 166 8.30 41.70 16.35
C ILE A 166 8.54 42.17 14.92
N ASP A 167 9.73 42.66 14.63
CA ASP A 167 10.15 42.97 13.27
C ASP A 167 10.77 41.71 12.66
N VAL A 168 10.20 41.26 11.53
CA VAL A 168 10.57 40.04 10.82
C VAL A 168 11.30 40.40 9.54
N THR A 169 12.56 39.99 9.44
CA THR A 169 13.38 40.15 8.23
C THR A 169 13.70 38.77 7.66
N ALA A 170 13.11 38.41 6.53
CA ALA A 170 13.36 37.15 5.84
C ALA A 170 14.77 37.13 5.19
N PRO A 171 15.33 35.94 4.89
CA PRO A 171 16.58 35.84 4.15
C PRO A 171 16.50 36.54 2.79
N ALA A 172 17.60 37.14 2.34
CA ALA A 172 17.64 37.97 1.13
C ALA A 172 17.17 37.23 -0.14
N TYR A 173 17.49 35.93 -0.26
CA TYR A 173 17.11 35.12 -1.41
C TYR A 173 15.59 35.00 -1.61
N THR A 174 14.80 35.08 -0.52
CA THR A 174 13.33 35.01 -0.56
C THR A 174 12.69 36.24 -1.22
N LYS A 175 13.43 37.36 -1.35
CA LYS A 175 12.96 38.65 -1.87
C LYS A 175 11.72 39.22 -1.15
N LEU A 176 11.35 38.70 0.02
CA LEU A 176 10.21 39.17 0.78
C LEU A 176 10.52 40.49 1.50
N PRO A 177 9.59 41.47 1.51
CA PRO A 177 9.80 42.71 2.25
C PRO A 177 9.77 42.46 3.77
N PRO A 178 10.53 43.24 4.56
CA PRO A 178 10.42 43.21 6.01
C PRO A 178 8.99 43.52 6.46
N ARG A 179 8.53 42.82 7.49
CA ARG A 179 7.19 43.04 8.08
C ARG A 179 7.26 43.15 9.59
N THR A 180 6.17 43.62 10.18
CA THR A 180 6.04 43.79 11.62
C THR A 180 4.79 43.05 12.11
N GLU A 181 4.95 42.27 13.17
CA GLU A 181 3.88 41.58 13.88
C GLU A 181 3.68 42.21 15.27
N ASN A 182 2.43 42.40 15.69
CA ASN A 182 2.10 42.97 17.02
C ASN A 182 1.65 41.89 18.02
N ALA A 183 2.00 40.63 17.77
CA ALA A 183 1.71 39.48 18.62
C ALA A 183 3.01 38.79 19.04
N LEU A 184 2.96 37.99 20.11
CA LEU A 184 4.08 37.18 20.56
C LEU A 184 4.23 35.88 19.75
N ASP A 185 3.15 35.43 19.12
CA ASP A 185 3.17 34.32 18.16
C ASP A 185 3.48 34.88 16.76
N ALA A 186 4.37 34.23 16.01
CA ALA A 186 4.76 34.68 14.67
C ALA A 186 5.08 33.51 13.75
N LYS A 187 4.88 33.71 12.44
CA LYS A 187 5.29 32.75 11.40
C LYS A 187 6.25 33.45 10.46
N ALA A 188 7.34 32.80 10.06
CA ALA A 188 8.29 33.38 9.10
C ALA A 188 9.06 32.28 8.35
N PRO A 189 9.60 32.56 7.14
CA PRO A 189 10.49 31.64 6.46
C PRO A 189 11.67 31.21 7.33
N GLU A 190 12.11 29.97 7.18
CA GLU A 190 13.32 29.47 7.81
C GLU A 190 14.52 30.41 7.54
N GLY A 191 15.35 30.65 8.56
CA GLY A 191 16.48 31.58 8.49
C GLY A 191 16.11 33.05 8.71
N SER A 192 14.83 33.38 8.92
CA SER A 192 14.41 34.75 9.22
C SER A 192 15.01 35.28 10.53
N ARG A 193 15.36 36.56 10.53
CA ARG A 193 15.81 37.30 11.72
C ARG A 193 14.61 38.00 12.36
N LEU A 194 14.31 37.60 13.59
CA LEU A 194 13.23 38.15 14.41
C LEU A 194 13.81 39.12 15.43
N GLN A 195 13.28 40.34 15.47
CA GLN A 195 13.69 41.36 16.44
C GLN A 195 12.51 41.83 17.28
N TRP A 196 12.57 41.61 18.59
CA TRP A 196 11.54 42.03 19.53
C TRP A 196 11.77 43.49 19.93
N ASN A 197 10.67 44.22 20.11
CA ASN A 197 10.61 45.53 20.75
C ASN A 197 9.44 45.53 21.74
N LEU A 198 9.78 45.31 23.01
CA LEU A 198 8.83 45.10 24.10
C LEU A 198 8.87 46.26 25.08
N ARG A 199 7.73 46.54 25.72
CA ARG A 199 7.65 47.45 26.87
C ARG A 199 6.83 46.80 27.97
N PHE A 200 7.36 46.86 29.19
CA PHE A 200 6.77 46.23 30.38
C PHE A 200 6.29 47.30 31.36
N ASP A 201 5.25 47.00 32.12
CA ASP A 201 4.78 47.79 33.24
C ASP A 201 4.35 46.87 34.40
N PRO A 202 5.05 46.85 35.56
CA PRO A 202 6.24 47.64 35.89
C PRO A 202 7.51 47.21 35.11
N GLU A 203 8.54 48.06 35.06
CA GLU A 203 9.80 47.75 34.39
C GLU A 203 10.62 46.69 35.17
N PRO A 204 11.04 45.59 34.52
CA PRO A 204 11.91 44.58 35.12
C PRO A 204 13.37 45.07 35.20
N SER A 205 14.18 44.47 36.08
CA SER A 205 15.63 44.71 36.13
C SER A 205 16.38 43.97 35.01
N ALA A 206 15.87 42.82 34.58
CA ALA A 206 16.33 42.08 33.42
C ALA A 206 15.17 41.33 32.75
N ALA A 207 15.27 41.12 31.45
CA ALA A 207 14.30 40.33 30.69
C ALA A 207 15.03 39.42 29.70
N ALA A 208 14.49 38.23 29.45
CA ALA A 208 15.06 37.28 28.51
C ALA A 208 13.97 36.46 27.79
N LEU A 209 14.24 36.08 26.55
CA LEU A 209 13.48 35.04 25.86
C LEU A 209 14.03 33.68 26.31
N VAL A 210 13.16 32.82 26.84
CA VAL A 210 13.52 31.47 27.27
C VAL A 210 12.80 30.48 26.37
N PHE A 211 13.57 29.69 25.63
CA PHE A 211 13.04 28.71 24.69
C PHE A 211 12.80 27.35 25.36
N HIS A 212 11.94 26.54 24.75
CA HIS A 212 11.59 25.20 25.26
C HIS A 212 12.76 24.20 25.27
N ASP A 213 13.82 24.46 24.52
CA ASP A 213 15.07 23.69 24.51
C ASP A 213 16.00 24.06 25.68
N GLY A 214 15.65 25.09 26.46
CA GLY A 214 16.42 25.61 27.58
C GLY A 214 17.38 26.74 27.20
N SER A 215 17.51 27.07 25.91
CA SER A 215 18.30 28.22 25.47
C SER A 215 17.67 29.54 25.92
N ARG A 216 18.53 30.56 26.14
CA ARG A 216 18.11 31.86 26.65
C ARG A 216 18.74 32.98 25.84
N THR A 217 17.92 33.90 25.35
CA THR A 217 18.36 35.12 24.68
C THR A 217 18.06 36.32 25.57
N PRO A 218 19.08 37.04 26.09
CA PRO A 218 18.85 38.22 26.91
C PRO A 218 18.27 39.36 26.07
N LEU A 219 17.26 40.04 26.61
CA LEU A 219 16.76 41.30 26.08
C LEU A 219 17.64 42.43 26.62
N ARG A 220 18.06 43.34 25.74
CA ARG A 220 18.83 44.53 26.10
C ARG A 220 17.89 45.72 26.20
N ARG A 221 18.07 46.54 27.23
CA ARG A 221 17.35 47.80 27.37
C ARG A 221 17.78 48.77 26.28
N ASP A 222 16.82 49.40 25.63
CA ASP A 222 16.99 50.38 24.57
C ASP A 222 15.97 51.52 24.74
N GLY A 223 16.43 52.65 25.30
CA GLY A 223 15.54 53.73 25.73
C GLY A 223 14.52 53.23 26.76
N ASP A 224 13.23 53.44 26.44
CA ASP A 224 12.07 53.02 27.25
C ASP A 224 11.55 51.61 26.86
N GLY A 225 12.31 50.87 26.07
CA GLY A 225 11.94 49.54 25.57
C GLY A 225 13.03 48.49 25.78
N TRP A 226 12.68 47.25 25.46
CA TRP A 226 13.55 46.09 25.51
C TRP A 226 13.65 45.47 24.13
N ARG A 227 14.88 45.23 23.67
CA ARG A 227 15.17 44.63 22.37
C ARG A 227 15.88 43.30 22.49
N GLY A 228 15.46 42.34 21.69
CA GLY A 228 16.12 41.05 21.54
C GLY A 228 16.07 40.57 20.12
N GLU A 229 16.90 39.57 19.83
CA GLU A 229 17.04 39.05 18.48
C GLU A 229 17.18 37.53 18.50
N HIS A 230 16.55 36.87 17.54
CA HIS A 230 16.62 35.42 17.35
C HIS A 230 16.59 35.10 15.86
N ALA A 231 17.44 34.16 15.44
CA ALA A 231 17.39 33.58 14.10
C ALA A 231 16.47 32.36 14.11
N LEU A 232 15.39 32.41 13.34
CA LEU A 232 14.38 31.35 13.29
C LEU A 232 14.83 30.24 12.33
N THR A 233 15.62 29.28 12.82
CA THR A 233 16.09 28.14 12.02
C THR A 233 15.14 26.93 12.06
N ALA A 234 14.27 26.86 13.07
CA ALA A 234 13.27 25.82 13.22
C ALA A 234 12.10 26.34 14.04
N SER A 235 10.92 25.73 13.89
CA SER A 235 9.77 26.08 14.71
C SER A 235 10.09 25.82 16.19
N THR A 236 9.76 26.80 17.03
CA THR A 236 10.14 26.78 18.45
C THR A 236 9.08 27.44 19.32
N LEU A 237 9.06 27.03 20.59
CA LEU A 237 8.30 27.68 21.63
C LEU A 237 9.21 28.51 22.52
N TYR A 238 8.75 29.68 22.94
CA TYR A 238 9.45 30.56 23.86
C TYR A 238 8.50 31.24 24.84
N ARG A 239 9.04 31.74 25.95
CA ARG A 239 8.33 32.66 26.85
C ARG A 239 9.26 33.80 27.27
N ILE A 240 8.67 34.81 27.90
CA ILE A 240 9.43 35.96 28.41
C ILE A 240 9.66 35.76 29.90
N ALA A 241 10.92 35.58 30.30
CA ALA A 241 11.31 35.55 31.71
C ALA A 241 11.73 36.95 32.16
N LEU A 242 11.21 37.38 33.30
CA LEU A 242 11.49 38.67 33.91
C LEU A 242 12.21 38.48 35.26
N GLU A 243 13.15 39.35 35.57
CA GLU A 243 13.78 39.47 36.88
C GLU A 243 13.43 40.83 37.49
N GLY A 244 13.23 40.87 38.82
CA GLY A 244 12.87 42.10 39.53
C GLY A 244 11.42 42.57 39.31
N ALA A 245 10.62 41.83 38.53
CA ALA A 245 9.19 42.03 38.34
C ALA A 245 8.46 40.68 38.34
N PRO A 246 7.14 40.64 38.66
CA PRO A 246 6.35 39.42 38.50
C PRO A 246 6.32 38.95 37.04
N PRO A 247 5.99 37.67 36.77
CA PRO A 247 5.88 37.18 35.40
C PRO A 247 4.81 37.95 34.61
N PRO A 248 4.89 37.94 33.26
CA PRO A 248 3.87 38.52 32.41
C PRO A 248 2.47 37.99 32.71
N ALA A 249 1.44 38.82 32.50
CA ALA A 249 0.04 38.38 32.64
C ALA A 249 -0.31 37.19 31.74
N ASP A 250 0.28 37.13 30.53
CA ASP A 250 0.28 35.95 29.67
C ASP A 250 1.68 35.31 29.66
N ASP A 251 1.95 34.43 30.64
CA ASP A 251 3.21 33.68 30.77
C ASP A 251 3.14 32.27 30.12
N ARG A 252 2.36 32.13 29.03
CA ARG A 252 2.32 30.88 28.27
C ARG A 252 3.53 30.76 27.35
N LEU A 253 3.78 29.54 26.87
CA LEU A 253 4.66 29.34 25.73
C LEU A 253 4.01 29.91 24.45
N HIS A 254 4.71 30.83 23.81
CA HIS A 254 4.39 31.42 22.52
C HIS A 254 5.10 30.67 21.40
N ARG A 255 4.48 30.63 20.23
CA ARG A 255 4.92 29.80 19.10
C ARG A 255 5.49 30.64 17.98
N LEU A 256 6.70 30.27 17.56
CA LEU A 256 7.34 30.75 16.35
C LEU A 256 7.33 29.60 15.33
N ASP A 257 6.62 29.78 14.22
CA ASP A 257 6.58 28.79 13.13
C ASP A 257 7.60 29.15 12.06
N ALA A 258 8.60 28.29 11.87
CA ALA A 258 9.50 28.33 10.73
C ALA A 258 8.82 27.67 9.53
N ILE A 259 8.60 28.44 8.47
CA ILE A 259 8.11 27.93 7.19
C ILE A 259 9.34 27.40 6.44
N ALA A 260 9.46 26.08 6.36
CA ALA A 260 10.55 25.43 5.65
C ALA A 260 10.53 25.80 4.17
N ASP A 261 11.72 26.04 3.63
CA ASP A 261 11.97 26.30 2.22
C ASP A 261 11.83 24.99 1.43
N ARG A 262 11.01 24.98 0.38
CA ARG A 262 10.73 23.76 -0.38
C ARG A 262 11.78 23.56 -1.46
N ALA A 263 12.01 22.30 -1.82
CA ALA A 263 12.83 22.04 -3.00
C ALA A 263 12.00 22.30 -4.26
N PRO A 264 12.62 22.72 -5.39
CA PRO A 264 11.93 22.94 -6.65
C PRO A 264 11.14 21.71 -7.08
N GLU A 265 9.96 21.90 -7.63
CA GLU A 265 9.20 20.83 -8.27
C GLU A 265 9.51 20.79 -9.76
N VAL A 266 9.66 19.60 -10.34
CA VAL A 266 9.99 19.42 -11.76
C VAL A 266 8.95 18.54 -12.45
N ARG A 267 8.36 19.06 -13.53
CA ARG A 267 7.43 18.36 -14.41
C ARG A 267 8.07 18.17 -15.79
N VAL A 268 8.09 16.94 -16.29
CA VAL A 268 8.54 16.65 -17.66
C VAL A 268 7.35 16.74 -18.60
N LEU A 269 7.48 17.56 -19.65
CA LEU A 269 6.47 17.70 -20.70
C LEU A 269 6.82 16.83 -21.91
N GLU A 270 8.10 16.85 -22.32
CA GLU A 270 8.61 16.01 -23.40
C GLU A 270 9.95 15.38 -22.97
N PRO A 271 10.14 14.07 -23.19
CA PRO A 271 9.19 13.13 -23.82
C PRO A 271 8.08 12.65 -22.86
N GLU A 272 6.95 12.22 -23.40
CA GLU A 272 5.82 11.68 -22.60
C GLU A 272 6.09 10.30 -22.00
N LYS A 273 6.98 9.52 -22.64
CA LYS A 273 7.33 8.15 -22.25
C LYS A 273 8.75 8.08 -21.72
N THR A 274 8.94 7.37 -20.62
CA THR A 274 10.26 7.10 -20.03
C THR A 274 11.21 6.34 -20.96
N LEU A 275 10.67 5.53 -21.87
CA LEU A 275 11.41 4.90 -22.97
C LEU A 275 10.76 5.26 -24.30
N THR A 276 11.56 5.82 -25.21
CA THR A 276 11.19 6.14 -26.59
C THR A 276 12.15 5.40 -27.52
N LEU A 277 11.62 4.75 -28.56
CA LEU A 277 12.45 4.17 -29.61
C LEU A 277 12.74 5.25 -30.64
N LEU A 278 13.97 5.29 -31.15
CA LEU A 278 14.39 6.21 -32.18
C LEU A 278 13.72 5.86 -33.52
N ASP A 279 12.97 6.80 -34.09
CA ASP A 279 12.41 6.63 -35.42
C ASP A 279 13.50 6.70 -36.50
N ALA A 280 13.36 5.93 -37.58
CA ALA A 280 14.39 5.79 -38.62
C ALA A 280 14.78 7.10 -39.32
N GLN A 281 13.92 8.13 -39.27
CA GLN A 281 14.18 9.46 -39.85
C GLN A 281 14.41 10.56 -38.80
N GLN A 282 14.40 10.22 -37.50
CA GLN A 282 14.55 11.19 -36.43
C GLN A 282 16.01 11.62 -36.29
N LYS A 283 16.26 12.93 -36.47
CA LYS A 283 17.60 13.54 -36.34
C LYS A 283 17.80 14.24 -35.02
N THR A 284 16.71 14.63 -34.37
CA THR A 284 16.73 15.45 -33.15
C THR A 284 15.78 14.89 -32.11
N TRP A 285 16.08 15.13 -30.84
CA TRP A 285 15.19 14.79 -29.74
C TRP A 285 14.83 16.03 -28.92
N ASN A 286 13.55 16.36 -28.91
CA ASN A 286 13.03 17.51 -28.18
C ASN A 286 12.77 17.13 -26.73
N LEU A 287 13.22 18.00 -25.84
CA LEU A 287 13.06 17.89 -24.40
C LEU A 287 12.43 19.16 -23.89
N ALA A 288 11.38 19.01 -23.09
CA ALA A 288 10.68 20.13 -22.48
C ALA A 288 10.36 19.80 -21.03
N PHE A 289 10.71 20.72 -20.14
CA PHE A 289 10.51 20.59 -18.71
C PHE A 289 9.93 21.88 -18.16
N GLU A 290 9.19 21.76 -17.07
CA GLU A 290 8.77 22.89 -16.26
C GLU A 290 9.27 22.68 -14.84
N ALA A 291 9.67 23.78 -14.21
CA ALA A 291 9.93 23.77 -12.79
C ALA A 291 9.23 24.94 -12.11
N SER A 292 8.85 24.72 -10.86
CA SER A 292 8.20 25.70 -9.99
C SER A 292 8.82 25.68 -8.60
N ASP A 293 8.96 26.86 -8.01
CA ASP A 293 9.55 27.04 -6.69
C ASP A 293 8.90 28.22 -5.95
N ASP A 294 8.86 28.19 -4.61
CA ASP A 294 8.21 29.21 -3.78
C ASP A 294 9.06 30.48 -3.59
N TYR A 295 10.40 30.40 -3.69
CA TYR A 295 11.29 31.56 -3.52
C TYR A 295 12.20 31.84 -4.73
N GLY A 296 12.26 30.93 -5.70
CA GLY A 296 12.79 31.15 -7.03
C GLY A 296 13.75 30.06 -7.51
N ILE A 297 13.89 29.97 -8.83
CA ILE A 297 14.77 28.99 -9.47
C ILE A 297 16.11 29.65 -9.81
N ALA A 298 17.21 29.12 -9.29
CA ALA A 298 18.55 29.65 -9.60
C ALA A 298 19.14 29.07 -10.89
N GLY A 299 18.91 27.78 -11.17
CA GLY A 299 19.54 27.11 -12.30
C GLY A 299 18.91 25.78 -12.67
N ALA A 300 19.15 25.37 -13.92
CA ALA A 300 18.74 24.07 -14.43
C ALA A 300 19.84 23.47 -15.31
N GLU A 301 20.16 22.21 -15.08
CA GLU A 301 21.19 21.45 -15.78
C GLU A 301 20.60 20.17 -16.37
N LEU A 302 20.70 20.02 -17.68
CA LEU A 302 20.39 18.78 -18.37
C LEU A 302 21.60 17.86 -18.30
N GLN A 303 21.44 16.70 -17.66
CA GLN A 303 22.43 15.64 -17.63
C GLN A 303 22.09 14.61 -18.68
N ILE A 304 23.05 14.33 -19.56
CA ILE A 304 22.92 13.47 -20.72
C ILE A 304 23.95 12.36 -20.58
N THR A 305 23.50 11.12 -20.52
CA THR A 305 24.34 9.92 -20.44
C THR A 305 24.15 9.11 -21.71
N LEU A 306 25.22 8.96 -22.49
CA LEU A 306 25.27 8.08 -23.65
C LEU A 306 25.82 6.72 -23.21
N ALA A 307 25.03 5.66 -23.38
CA ALA A 307 25.42 4.28 -23.13
C ALA A 307 25.68 3.59 -24.47
N GLN A 308 26.94 3.18 -24.70
CA GLN A 308 27.39 2.62 -25.97
C GLN A 308 27.90 1.20 -25.82
N GLY A 309 27.55 0.34 -26.76
CA GLY A 309 27.96 -1.07 -26.79
C GLY A 309 26.88 -2.05 -26.34
N GLY A 310 27.18 -3.36 -26.43
CA GLY A 310 26.23 -4.43 -26.13
C GLY A 310 26.87 -5.58 -25.35
N GLY A 311 26.04 -6.39 -24.67
CA GLY A 311 26.51 -7.48 -23.81
C GLY A 311 27.07 -6.97 -22.48
N GLU A 312 28.23 -7.48 -22.06
CA GLU A 312 28.88 -7.11 -20.78
C GLU A 312 29.76 -5.85 -20.87
N ASN A 313 30.05 -5.35 -22.08
CA ASN A 313 30.94 -4.21 -22.32
C ASN A 313 30.16 -2.98 -22.77
N VAL A 314 29.54 -2.27 -21.82
CA VAL A 314 28.86 -0.99 -22.07
C VAL A 314 29.73 0.17 -21.55
N LYS A 315 30.00 1.15 -22.41
CA LYS A 315 30.71 2.38 -22.06
C LYS A 315 29.70 3.51 -21.83
N PHE A 316 29.82 4.18 -20.69
CA PHE A 316 29.00 5.34 -20.36
C PHE A 316 29.81 6.64 -20.53
N THR A 317 29.22 7.61 -21.24
CA THR A 317 29.77 8.97 -21.36
C THR A 317 28.74 9.96 -20.87
N GLU A 318 29.09 10.76 -19.87
CA GLU A 318 28.20 11.78 -19.30
C GLU A 318 28.58 13.18 -19.77
N ARG A 319 27.56 14.00 -20.05
CA ARG A 319 27.70 15.41 -20.39
C ARG A 319 26.60 16.22 -19.71
N THR A 320 26.95 17.38 -19.18
CA THR A 320 26.01 18.33 -18.58
C THR A 320 25.86 19.57 -19.46
N VAL A 321 24.64 20.08 -19.60
CA VAL A 321 24.32 21.30 -20.33
C VAL A 321 23.44 22.20 -19.45
N ALA A 322 23.89 23.42 -19.18
CA ALA A 322 23.07 24.41 -18.49
C ALA A 322 21.94 24.88 -19.41
N LEU A 323 20.70 24.87 -18.93
CA LEU A 323 19.53 25.31 -19.67
C LEU A 323 19.11 26.71 -19.24
N GLN A 324 18.72 27.52 -20.22
CA GLN A 324 18.02 28.79 -19.98
C GLN A 324 16.52 28.53 -20.01
N GLY A 325 15.81 29.00 -18.99
CA GLY A 325 14.37 28.82 -18.85
C GLY A 325 13.61 30.11 -19.17
N ASP A 326 12.51 29.98 -19.89
CA ASP A 326 11.56 31.07 -20.12
C ASP A 326 10.63 31.19 -18.91
N PRO A 327 10.43 32.40 -18.34
CA PRO A 327 9.49 32.60 -17.25
C PRO A 327 8.05 32.35 -17.71
N LEU A 328 7.28 31.65 -16.88
CA LEU A 328 5.84 31.45 -17.07
C LEU A 328 5.08 32.33 -16.07
N ALA A 329 4.02 32.98 -16.53
CA ALA A 329 3.11 33.68 -15.62
C ALA A 329 2.32 32.63 -14.83
N ALA A 330 2.32 32.77 -13.51
CA ALA A 330 1.53 31.95 -12.60
C ALA A 330 0.76 32.82 -11.61
N ASP A 331 -0.49 32.44 -11.32
CA ASP A 331 -1.40 33.18 -10.44
C ASP A 331 -1.15 32.88 -8.94
N ASP A 332 -0.31 31.90 -8.63
CA ASP A 332 -0.05 31.39 -7.27
C ASP A 332 1.10 32.09 -6.54
N GLY A 333 1.80 33.02 -7.21
CA GLY A 333 2.96 33.73 -6.67
C GLY A 333 4.25 32.93 -6.61
N ALA A 334 4.24 31.66 -7.04
CA ALA A 334 5.45 30.86 -7.22
C ALA A 334 6.18 31.25 -8.52
N GLU A 335 7.49 31.04 -8.57
CA GLU A 335 8.26 31.28 -9.79
C GLU A 335 8.23 30.03 -10.68
N HIS A 336 7.56 30.13 -11.83
CA HIS A 336 7.47 29.04 -12.80
C HIS A 336 8.39 29.31 -14.00
N ARG A 337 9.15 28.30 -14.43
CA ARG A 337 10.02 28.40 -15.61
C ARG A 337 9.87 27.17 -16.50
N ARG A 338 9.92 27.41 -17.82
CA ARG A 338 9.94 26.35 -18.83
C ARG A 338 11.31 26.25 -19.47
N PHE A 339 11.89 25.06 -19.46
CA PHE A 339 13.16 24.74 -20.09
C PHE A 339 12.92 23.91 -21.33
N ARG A 340 13.52 24.31 -22.45
CA ARG A 340 13.47 23.56 -23.70
C ARG A 340 14.87 23.31 -24.21
N HIS A 341 15.11 22.11 -24.68
CA HIS A 341 16.37 21.74 -25.30
C HIS A 341 16.12 20.74 -26.42
N THR A 342 16.81 20.92 -27.55
CA THR A 342 16.78 19.98 -28.67
C THR A 342 18.15 19.35 -28.80
N LEU A 343 18.22 18.04 -28.60
CA LEU A 343 19.44 17.27 -28.78
C LEU A 343 19.61 16.92 -30.26
N ASP A 344 20.79 17.24 -30.81
CA ASP A 344 21.23 16.73 -32.11
C ASP A 344 21.86 15.36 -31.91
N LEU A 345 21.22 14.33 -32.46
CA LEU A 345 21.61 12.94 -32.27
C LEU A 345 22.91 12.62 -33.01
N ALA A 346 23.12 13.20 -34.19
CA ALA A 346 24.35 13.00 -34.95
C ALA A 346 25.55 13.65 -34.23
N ALA A 347 25.37 14.84 -33.66
CA ALA A 347 26.39 15.51 -32.87
C ALA A 347 26.69 14.78 -31.54
N LEU A 348 25.73 14.03 -31.00
CA LEU A 348 25.92 13.19 -29.82
C LEU A 348 26.76 11.93 -30.12
N GLY A 349 26.86 11.51 -31.38
CA GLY A 349 27.56 10.29 -31.76
C GLY A 349 26.84 9.01 -31.32
N ILE A 350 25.51 9.04 -31.20
CA ILE A 350 24.71 7.85 -30.95
C ILE A 350 24.82 6.90 -32.15
N ALA A 351 25.08 5.63 -31.89
CA ALA A 351 25.07 4.57 -32.89
C ALA A 351 23.90 3.61 -32.68
N GLN A 352 23.65 2.77 -33.67
CA GLN A 352 22.64 1.74 -33.57
C GLN A 352 22.97 0.73 -32.46
N GLY A 353 22.01 0.48 -31.56
CA GLY A 353 22.19 -0.32 -30.36
C GLY A 353 22.50 0.49 -29.10
N ASP A 354 22.75 1.80 -29.22
CA ASP A 354 23.05 2.68 -28.09
C ASP A 354 21.77 3.28 -27.45
N ASP A 355 21.90 3.72 -26.20
CA ASP A 355 20.87 4.45 -25.46
C ASP A 355 21.35 5.85 -25.07
N VAL A 356 20.49 6.86 -25.24
CA VAL A 356 20.68 8.20 -24.70
C VAL A 356 19.72 8.38 -23.53
N ILE A 357 20.28 8.62 -22.35
CA ILE A 357 19.54 8.83 -21.10
C ILE A 357 19.64 10.31 -20.73
N VAL A 358 18.51 10.95 -20.45
CA VAL A 358 18.46 12.35 -20.04
C VAL A 358 17.72 12.52 -18.72
N ARG A 359 18.19 13.45 -17.91
CA ARG A 359 17.47 13.92 -16.71
C ARG A 359 17.78 15.39 -16.45
N LEU A 360 16.83 16.11 -15.89
CA LEU A 360 17.00 17.50 -15.50
C LEU A 360 17.32 17.59 -14.00
N LEU A 361 18.33 18.36 -13.64
CA LEU A 361 18.63 18.82 -12.29
C LEU A 361 18.23 20.30 -12.19
N VAL A 362 17.37 20.65 -11.24
CA VAL A 362 16.96 22.04 -10.97
C VAL A 362 17.37 22.42 -9.56
N THR A 363 17.92 23.61 -9.39
CA THR A 363 18.32 24.17 -8.09
C THR A 363 17.59 25.48 -7.81
N ASP A 364 17.16 25.66 -6.57
CA ASP A 364 16.60 26.93 -6.08
C ASP A 364 17.71 27.96 -5.78
N ASN A 365 17.30 29.12 -5.27
CA ASN A 365 18.18 30.20 -4.81
C ASN A 365 18.47 30.17 -3.30
N ARG A 366 18.19 29.06 -2.59
CA ARG A 366 18.40 28.97 -1.15
C ARG A 366 19.89 29.07 -0.80
N GLU A 367 20.19 29.87 0.22
CA GLU A 367 21.55 30.05 0.73
C GLU A 367 21.68 29.52 2.18
N PRO A 368 22.87 29.00 2.57
CA PRO A 368 24.10 28.87 1.78
C PRO A 368 24.13 27.63 0.88
N LYS A 369 23.20 26.69 1.07
CA LYS A 369 23.10 25.46 0.29
C LYS A 369 21.76 25.44 -0.44
N PRO A 370 21.77 25.42 -1.79
CA PRO A 370 20.53 25.36 -2.55
C PRO A 370 19.86 24.00 -2.36
N ASN A 371 18.53 23.98 -2.37
CA ASN A 371 17.81 22.73 -2.58
C ASN A 371 17.90 22.35 -4.05
N ALA A 372 17.89 21.04 -4.30
CA ALA A 372 18.04 20.50 -5.65
C ALA A 372 17.08 19.34 -5.87
N THR A 373 16.42 19.34 -7.02
CA THR A 373 15.49 18.29 -7.45
C THR A 373 15.92 17.73 -8.78
N ARG A 374 15.81 16.41 -8.92
CA ARG A 374 16.09 15.68 -10.16
C ARG A 374 14.79 15.15 -10.75
N SER A 375 14.61 15.29 -12.06
CA SER A 375 13.54 14.62 -12.77
C SER A 375 13.77 13.10 -12.83
N ALA A 376 12.74 12.37 -13.24
CA ALA A 376 12.93 11.01 -13.73
C ALA A 376 13.89 10.98 -14.93
N SER A 377 14.50 9.82 -15.15
CA SER A 377 15.34 9.56 -16.33
C SER A 377 14.48 9.16 -17.52
N PHE A 378 14.79 9.70 -18.69
CA PHE A 378 14.13 9.38 -19.95
C PHE A 378 15.16 8.82 -20.92
N ILE A 379 14.77 7.77 -21.66
CA ILE A 379 15.67 6.99 -22.50
C ILE A 379 15.18 7.08 -23.95
N LEU A 380 16.09 7.48 -24.84
CA LEU A 380 15.94 7.32 -26.28
C LEU A 380 16.85 6.17 -26.72
N ARG A 381 16.23 5.08 -27.19
CA ARG A 381 16.95 3.88 -27.64
C ARG A 381 17.02 3.84 -29.15
N TRP A 382 18.21 3.63 -29.71
CA TRP A 382 18.35 3.20 -31.10
C TRP A 382 18.36 1.68 -31.16
N PRO A 383 17.29 1.01 -31.62
CA PRO A 383 17.23 -0.45 -31.62
C PRO A 383 18.36 -1.05 -32.47
N PRO A 384 19.06 -2.09 -31.98
CA PRO A 384 20.07 -2.78 -32.77
C PRO A 384 19.46 -3.32 -34.06
N GLU A 385 20.26 -3.37 -35.14
CA GLU A 385 19.86 -4.05 -36.37
C GLU A 385 19.52 -5.51 -36.03
N ALA A 386 18.50 -6.06 -36.68
CA ALA A 386 18.08 -7.45 -36.45
C ALA A 386 19.22 -8.39 -36.86
N SER A 387 20.13 -8.69 -35.94
CA SER A 387 21.24 -9.59 -36.19
C SER A 387 20.72 -10.98 -36.52
N SER A 388 21.25 -11.60 -37.57
CA SER A 388 20.95 -12.98 -37.99
C SER A 388 21.33 -14.04 -36.95
N ASP A 389 21.99 -13.67 -35.86
CA ASP A 389 22.48 -14.58 -34.82
C ASP A 389 21.54 -14.64 -33.61
N ALA A 390 20.56 -15.54 -33.71
CA ALA A 390 19.69 -15.98 -32.63
C ALA A 390 20.39 -16.94 -31.64
N ALA A 391 21.66 -16.70 -31.31
CA ALA A 391 22.41 -17.50 -30.32
C ALA A 391 22.28 -16.94 -28.88
N GLY A 392 21.64 -15.78 -28.71
CA GLY A 392 21.65 -15.01 -27.46
C GLY A 392 20.60 -15.36 -26.40
N LEU A 393 19.82 -16.43 -26.56
CA LEU A 393 18.83 -16.85 -25.55
C LEU A 393 19.45 -17.70 -24.42
N ASP A 394 20.69 -18.18 -24.58
CA ASP A 394 21.35 -19.02 -23.57
C ASP A 394 21.79 -18.23 -22.32
N GLY A 395 22.05 -16.91 -22.45
CA GLY A 395 22.57 -16.08 -21.36
C GLY A 395 21.56 -15.70 -20.28
N ILE A 396 20.26 -15.82 -20.56
CA ILE A 396 19.19 -15.48 -19.58
C ILE A 396 18.70 -16.75 -18.86
N VAL A 397 19.03 -17.97 -19.34
CA VAL A 397 18.36 -19.20 -18.90
C VAL A 397 19.27 -20.29 -18.31
N GLN A 398 20.60 -20.22 -18.33
CA GLN A 398 21.40 -21.29 -17.68
C GLN A 398 22.66 -20.83 -16.95
N LYS A 399 22.67 -21.08 -15.63
CA LYS A 399 23.90 -21.37 -14.88
C LYS A 399 24.04 -22.82 -14.41
N THR A 400 23.05 -23.67 -14.65
CA THR A 400 23.12 -25.09 -14.30
C THR A 400 22.09 -25.87 -15.13
N MET A 401 22.53 -26.63 -16.14
CA MET A 401 21.92 -27.90 -16.60
C MET A 401 22.71 -28.49 -17.80
N PRO A 402 22.59 -29.82 -18.08
CA PRO A 402 23.43 -30.54 -19.04
C PRO A 402 23.25 -30.10 -20.52
N ALA A 403 24.32 -30.26 -21.30
CA ALA A 403 24.52 -29.75 -22.67
C ALA A 403 23.67 -30.40 -23.80
N TYR A 404 22.50 -30.96 -23.51
CA TYR A 404 21.78 -31.85 -24.45
C TYR A 404 20.52 -31.26 -25.12
N PHE A 405 20.33 -29.94 -25.15
CA PHE A 405 19.16 -29.34 -25.80
C PHE A 405 19.50 -28.72 -27.17
N ARG A 406 18.74 -29.11 -28.21
CA ARG A 406 18.84 -28.52 -29.55
C ARG A 406 18.08 -27.18 -29.64
N SER A 407 18.64 -26.22 -30.38
CA SER A 407 17.98 -24.94 -30.68
C SER A 407 17.04 -25.05 -31.89
N GLN A 408 16.11 -24.11 -32.06
CA GLN A 408 15.22 -24.07 -33.24
C GLN A 408 16.00 -24.06 -34.56
N ARG A 409 17.16 -23.39 -34.58
CA ARG A 409 18.05 -23.37 -35.74
C ARG A 409 18.72 -24.72 -35.97
N GLN A 410 19.11 -25.43 -34.90
CA GLN A 410 19.68 -26.78 -35.04
C GLN A 410 18.63 -27.76 -35.60
N ILE A 411 17.37 -27.63 -35.17
CA ILE A 411 16.27 -28.45 -35.70
C ILE A 411 16.08 -28.20 -37.20
N ILE A 412 16.08 -26.94 -37.64
CA ILE A 412 16.04 -26.58 -39.08
C ILE A 412 17.19 -27.23 -39.84
N ILE A 413 18.42 -27.13 -39.32
CA ILE A 413 19.60 -27.74 -39.94
C ILE A 413 19.46 -29.26 -40.04
N ASP A 414 18.95 -29.91 -38.99
CA ASP A 414 18.77 -31.36 -38.95
C ASP A 414 17.65 -31.80 -39.93
N SER A 415 16.57 -31.02 -40.06
CA SER A 415 15.48 -31.22 -41.03
C SER A 415 15.96 -31.07 -42.47
N GLU A 416 16.74 -30.02 -42.77
CA GLU A 416 17.37 -29.80 -44.09
C GLU A 416 18.36 -30.92 -44.43
N ALA A 417 19.20 -31.32 -43.48
CA ALA A 417 20.16 -32.41 -43.65
C ALA A 417 19.47 -33.75 -43.92
N LEU A 418 18.40 -34.05 -43.19
CA LEU A 418 17.61 -35.27 -43.40
C LEU A 418 16.99 -35.30 -44.80
N LEU A 419 16.47 -34.17 -45.29
CA LEU A 419 15.94 -34.05 -46.66
C LEU A 419 17.00 -34.27 -47.73
N ALA A 420 18.21 -33.74 -47.53
CA ALA A 420 19.33 -33.94 -48.45
C ALA A 420 19.77 -35.42 -48.51
N GLU A 421 19.67 -36.15 -47.40
CA GLU A 421 20.03 -37.57 -47.31
C GLU A 421 18.92 -38.54 -47.76
N LYS A 422 17.69 -38.03 -48.00
CA LYS A 422 16.51 -38.82 -48.39
C LYS A 422 16.75 -39.83 -49.53
N PRO A 423 17.50 -39.52 -50.62
CA PRO A 423 17.73 -40.46 -51.72
C PRO A 423 18.58 -41.69 -51.35
N GLY A 424 19.33 -41.63 -50.24
CA GLY A 424 20.26 -42.68 -49.80
C GLY A 424 19.82 -43.42 -48.53
N LEU A 425 18.64 -43.11 -48.00
CA LEU A 425 18.12 -43.68 -46.75
C LEU A 425 16.95 -44.64 -47.03
N GLU A 426 16.97 -45.79 -46.37
CA GLU A 426 15.80 -46.69 -46.29
C GLU A 426 14.61 -45.95 -45.65
N ALA A 427 13.40 -46.19 -46.16
CA ALA A 427 12.20 -45.45 -45.77
C ALA A 427 11.91 -45.50 -44.25
N GLU A 428 12.15 -46.65 -43.62
CA GLU A 428 11.98 -46.85 -42.18
C GLU A 428 13.01 -46.03 -41.36
N LYS A 429 14.27 -45.96 -41.82
CA LYS A 429 15.32 -45.16 -41.17
C LYS A 429 15.08 -43.66 -41.35
N PHE A 430 14.55 -43.25 -42.49
CA PHE A 430 14.16 -41.87 -42.74
C PHE A 430 13.04 -41.43 -41.79
N LEU A 431 11.99 -42.25 -41.66
CA LEU A 431 10.87 -42.00 -40.75
C LEU A 431 11.35 -41.91 -39.28
N ALA A 432 12.20 -42.85 -38.85
CA ALA A 432 12.74 -42.84 -37.48
C ALA A 432 13.58 -41.60 -37.18
N ARG A 433 14.40 -41.12 -38.14
CA ARG A 433 15.18 -39.88 -37.97
C ARG A 433 14.29 -38.64 -37.98
N SER A 434 13.25 -38.61 -38.80
CA SER A 434 12.28 -37.52 -38.83
C SER A 434 11.51 -37.42 -37.51
N ASP A 435 11.06 -38.57 -36.95
CA ASP A 435 10.39 -38.60 -35.64
C ASP A 435 11.33 -38.15 -34.51
N ALA A 436 12.62 -38.53 -34.55
CA ALA A 436 13.61 -38.06 -33.58
C ALA A 436 13.77 -36.53 -33.59
N ILE A 437 13.81 -35.90 -34.76
CA ILE A 437 13.84 -34.43 -34.88
C ILE A 437 12.51 -33.83 -34.37
N GLY A 438 11.38 -34.50 -34.63
CA GLY A 438 10.07 -34.13 -34.07
C GLY A 438 10.03 -34.16 -32.54
N VAL A 439 10.69 -35.13 -31.91
CA VAL A 439 10.87 -35.19 -30.45
C VAL A 439 11.67 -33.99 -29.95
N ASP A 440 12.76 -33.61 -30.64
CA ASP A 440 13.55 -32.43 -30.28
C ASP A 440 12.71 -31.14 -30.39
N GLN A 441 11.90 -31.01 -31.44
CA GLN A 441 10.97 -29.89 -31.63
C GLN A 441 9.92 -29.81 -30.50
N ARG A 442 9.40 -30.96 -30.06
CA ARG A 442 8.47 -31.05 -28.91
C ARG A 442 9.13 -30.59 -27.62
N VAL A 443 10.33 -31.08 -27.33
CA VAL A 443 11.08 -30.72 -26.11
C VAL A 443 11.31 -29.21 -26.06
N LEU A 444 11.71 -28.62 -27.19
CA LEU A 444 11.91 -27.17 -27.29
C LEU A 444 10.60 -26.40 -27.06
N ARG A 445 9.49 -26.85 -27.65
CA ARG A 445 8.16 -26.22 -27.50
C ARG A 445 7.68 -26.24 -26.04
N LEU A 446 7.77 -27.39 -25.37
CA LEU A 446 7.34 -27.53 -23.98
C LEU A 446 8.11 -26.59 -23.05
N ARG A 447 9.41 -26.38 -23.29
CA ARG A 447 10.24 -25.46 -22.50
C ARG A 447 9.78 -24.00 -22.62
N TYR A 448 9.46 -23.55 -23.83
CA TYR A 448 8.90 -22.20 -24.02
C TYR A 448 7.46 -22.10 -23.46
N GLY A 449 6.67 -23.18 -23.49
CA GLY A 449 5.33 -23.25 -22.89
C GLY A 449 5.34 -23.15 -21.36
N GLN A 450 6.32 -23.76 -20.70
CA GLN A 450 6.55 -23.63 -19.25
C GLN A 450 6.81 -22.17 -18.85
N PHE A 451 7.56 -21.41 -19.66
CA PHE A 451 7.83 -20.00 -19.41
C PHE A 451 6.58 -19.11 -19.48
N LEU A 452 5.55 -19.56 -20.21
CA LEU A 452 4.28 -18.86 -20.39
C LEU A 452 3.25 -19.22 -19.29
N GLY A 453 3.55 -20.18 -18.42
CA GLY A 453 2.66 -20.65 -17.36
C GLY A 453 1.49 -21.50 -17.86
N GLU A 454 1.58 -22.08 -19.07
CA GLU A 454 0.49 -22.85 -19.70
C GLU A 454 0.41 -24.33 -19.27
N GLU A 455 1.17 -24.72 -18.23
CA GLU A 455 1.14 -26.09 -17.68
C GLU A 455 -0.20 -26.48 -17.02
N SER A 456 -1.13 -25.54 -16.84
CA SER A 456 -2.53 -25.80 -16.49
C SER A 456 -3.51 -25.83 -17.67
N GLU A 457 -3.20 -25.21 -18.82
CA GLU A 457 -4.14 -25.06 -19.96
C GLU A 457 -4.07 -26.21 -20.97
N THR A 458 -2.98 -26.98 -20.97
CA THR A 458 -2.75 -28.07 -21.95
C THR A 458 -3.86 -29.14 -21.89
N ARG A 459 -4.53 -29.31 -20.73
CA ARG A 459 -5.65 -30.28 -20.57
C ARG A 459 -6.97 -29.82 -21.21
N ALA A 460 -7.18 -28.51 -21.37
CA ALA A 460 -8.42 -27.96 -21.93
C ALA A 460 -8.43 -27.97 -23.46
N GLN A 461 -7.28 -27.68 -24.10
CA GLN A 461 -7.15 -27.66 -25.56
C GLN A 461 -7.24 -29.05 -26.20
N HIS A 462 -7.02 -30.13 -25.43
CA HIS A 462 -7.23 -31.52 -25.88
C HIS A 462 -8.70 -31.86 -26.18
N GLY A 463 -9.66 -31.11 -25.63
CA GLY A 463 -11.09 -31.28 -25.94
C GLY A 463 -11.49 -30.62 -27.26
N GLU A 464 -11.02 -29.39 -27.50
CA GLU A 464 -11.52 -28.54 -28.59
C GLU A 464 -10.92 -28.89 -29.96
N ALA A 465 -9.68 -29.41 -30.02
CA ALA A 465 -9.08 -29.86 -31.28
C ALA A 465 -9.70 -31.19 -31.78
N ARG A 466 -10.27 -32.00 -30.89
CA ARG A 466 -10.95 -33.27 -31.25
C ARG A 466 -12.35 -33.03 -31.82
N GLU A 467 -13.00 -31.95 -31.41
CA GLU A 467 -14.35 -31.58 -31.86
C GLU A 467 -14.32 -30.91 -33.25
N GLN A 468 -13.23 -30.21 -33.59
CA GLN A 468 -13.05 -29.59 -34.91
C GLN A 468 -12.60 -30.56 -36.01
N ALA A 469 -11.95 -31.67 -35.66
CA ALA A 469 -11.56 -32.72 -36.63
C ALA A 469 -12.73 -33.68 -36.99
N ALA A 470 -13.76 -33.79 -36.15
CA ALA A 470 -14.92 -34.64 -36.40
C ALA A 470 -16.00 -33.95 -37.27
N ALA A 471 -15.94 -32.63 -37.43
CA ALA A 471 -16.96 -31.84 -38.14
C ALA A 471 -16.69 -31.63 -39.65
N GLN A 472 -15.64 -32.24 -40.23
CA GLN A 472 -15.28 -32.10 -41.66
C GLN A 472 -15.38 -33.40 -42.48
N SER A 473 -16.03 -34.45 -41.96
CA SER A 473 -16.27 -35.69 -42.71
C SER A 473 -17.73 -36.14 -42.67
N GLU A 474 -18.64 -35.31 -43.21
CA GLU A 474 -19.98 -35.77 -43.59
C GLU A 474 -20.36 -35.16 -44.95
N HIS A 475 -20.12 -35.90 -46.04
CA HIS A 475 -20.97 -35.97 -47.23
C HIS A 475 -20.50 -37.10 -48.17
N GLY A 476 -21.35 -38.10 -48.41
CA GLY A 476 -21.21 -39.07 -49.49
C GLY A 476 -21.71 -40.48 -49.17
N GLU A 477 -23.00 -40.76 -49.43
CA GLU A 477 -23.68 -42.06 -49.32
C GLU A 477 -23.20 -43.10 -50.35
N SER A 478 -23.21 -44.40 -49.99
CA SER A 478 -23.91 -45.46 -50.75
C SER A 478 -23.91 -46.84 -50.05
N HIS A 479 -25.12 -47.40 -49.91
CA HIS A 479 -25.57 -48.79 -49.72
C HIS A 479 -24.56 -49.95 -49.94
N ASP A 480 -24.53 -50.95 -49.04
CA ASP A 480 -25.37 -52.18 -49.09
C ASP A 480 -25.10 -53.10 -47.88
N GLY A 481 -26.14 -53.84 -47.46
CA GLY A 481 -26.16 -54.61 -46.22
C GLY A 481 -25.75 -56.09 -46.31
N ALA A 482 -25.47 -56.66 -45.13
CA ALA A 482 -25.65 -58.08 -44.82
C ALA A 482 -25.72 -58.26 -43.29
N GLU A 483 -26.49 -59.26 -42.85
CA GLU A 483 -27.14 -59.42 -41.56
C GLU A 483 -26.25 -59.93 -40.40
N GLU A 484 -26.69 -59.54 -39.20
CA GLU A 484 -26.57 -60.08 -37.83
C GLU A 484 -26.36 -61.62 -37.64
N PRO A 485 -25.89 -62.14 -36.46
CA PRO A 485 -26.48 -61.81 -35.15
C PRO A 485 -25.57 -61.75 -33.90
N ALA A 486 -26.18 -61.17 -32.88
CA ALA A 486 -25.72 -60.96 -31.52
C ALA A 486 -25.45 -62.25 -30.72
N HIS A 487 -24.46 -62.18 -29.83
CA HIS A 487 -24.51 -62.81 -28.50
C HIS A 487 -23.78 -61.93 -27.49
N GLY A 488 -24.50 -61.61 -26.39
CA GLY A 488 -24.00 -60.79 -25.29
C GLY A 488 -23.10 -61.55 -24.32
N GLY A 489 -22.33 -60.76 -23.58
CA GLY A 489 -21.55 -61.19 -22.44
C GLY A 489 -20.89 -59.97 -21.83
N ALA A 490 -21.33 -59.59 -20.64
CA ALA A 490 -20.63 -58.61 -19.81
C ALA A 490 -19.20 -59.09 -19.56
N ASP A 491 -18.24 -58.18 -19.67
CA ASP A 491 -17.06 -58.20 -18.79
C ASP A 491 -16.44 -56.80 -18.72
N GLU A 492 -16.37 -56.31 -17.49
CA GLU A 492 -15.56 -55.20 -17.07
C GLU A 492 -14.09 -55.57 -17.24
N HIS A 493 -13.37 -54.88 -18.12
CA HIS A 493 -11.91 -54.88 -18.09
C HIS A 493 -11.39 -53.46 -17.90
N ALA A 494 -11.21 -53.12 -16.63
CA ALA A 494 -10.17 -52.24 -16.19
C ALA A 494 -8.81 -52.78 -16.68
N HIS A 495 -8.08 -51.97 -17.43
CA HIS A 495 -6.64 -52.11 -17.56
C HIS A 495 -5.98 -50.92 -16.86
N ASP A 496 -5.65 -51.17 -15.60
CA ASP A 496 -4.45 -50.62 -15.00
C ASP A 496 -3.26 -50.93 -15.91
N ALA A 497 -2.64 -49.89 -16.46
CA ALA A 497 -1.25 -49.95 -16.92
C ALA A 497 -0.43 -49.11 -15.94
N ALA A 498 -0.07 -49.75 -14.82
CA ALA A 498 1.06 -49.34 -14.02
C ALA A 498 2.30 -49.33 -14.92
N GLY A 499 2.92 -48.15 -15.07
CA GLY A 499 4.20 -47.99 -15.74
C GLY A 499 5.27 -48.82 -15.01
N ALA A 500 6.10 -49.50 -15.79
CA ALA A 500 7.24 -50.25 -15.30
C ALA A 500 8.22 -49.33 -14.53
N PRO A 501 8.94 -49.85 -13.51
CA PRO A 501 9.90 -49.06 -12.77
C PRO A 501 11.08 -48.67 -13.68
N GLY A 502 11.40 -47.38 -13.69
CA GLY A 502 12.53 -46.80 -14.43
C GLY A 502 13.86 -47.45 -14.05
N LYS A 503 14.73 -47.63 -15.04
CA LYS A 503 16.08 -48.18 -14.83
C LYS A 503 16.95 -47.13 -14.13
N PHE A 504 17.69 -47.58 -13.12
CA PHE A 504 18.68 -46.77 -12.41
C PHE A 504 19.78 -46.29 -13.38
N GLY A 505 19.88 -44.97 -13.61
CA GLY A 505 20.94 -44.35 -14.42
C GLY A 505 20.51 -43.22 -15.37
N GLU A 506 19.21 -42.94 -15.54
CA GLU A 506 18.74 -41.81 -16.36
C GLU A 506 18.39 -40.60 -15.50
N ALA A 507 19.15 -39.50 -15.67
CA ALA A 507 19.05 -38.29 -14.87
C ALA A 507 17.74 -37.47 -15.06
N GLY A 508 16.90 -37.84 -16.04
CA GLY A 508 15.65 -37.13 -16.36
C GLY A 508 14.50 -37.43 -15.40
N ASP A 509 14.43 -38.64 -14.84
CA ASP A 509 13.26 -39.08 -14.06
C ASP A 509 13.26 -38.59 -12.61
N ILE A 510 14.43 -38.27 -12.04
CA ILE A 510 14.56 -37.82 -10.65
C ILE A 510 14.02 -36.39 -10.46
N VAL A 511 14.10 -35.55 -11.50
CA VAL A 511 13.63 -34.16 -11.47
C VAL A 511 12.09 -34.09 -11.53
N ALA A 512 11.45 -35.06 -12.20
CA ALA A 512 9.99 -35.13 -12.33
C ALA A 512 9.31 -35.62 -11.05
N GLU A 513 9.96 -36.47 -10.25
CA GLU A 513 9.37 -37.04 -9.03
C GLU A 513 9.63 -36.21 -7.76
N PHE A 514 10.70 -35.40 -7.72
CA PHE A 514 11.10 -34.61 -6.52
C PHE A 514 11.22 -33.09 -6.74
N GLY A 515 10.96 -32.58 -7.95
CA GLY A 515 11.03 -31.14 -8.26
C GLY A 515 9.73 -30.39 -7.97
N HIS A 516 9.51 -29.94 -6.73
CA HIS A 516 8.51 -28.90 -6.48
C HIS A 516 9.08 -27.53 -6.87
N VAL A 517 8.74 -27.04 -8.07
CA VAL A 517 9.06 -25.67 -8.50
C VAL A 517 7.85 -24.79 -8.18
N HIS A 518 7.88 -24.09 -7.04
CA HIS A 518 6.80 -23.19 -6.62
C HIS A 518 6.96 -21.74 -7.08
N ASP A 519 7.97 -21.43 -7.91
CA ASP A 519 8.37 -20.04 -8.20
C ASP A 519 8.05 -19.52 -9.62
N ILE A 520 7.28 -20.25 -10.45
CA ILE A 520 7.10 -19.89 -11.87
C ILE A 520 5.88 -18.97 -12.13
N ALA A 521 4.95 -18.86 -11.17
CA ALA A 521 3.76 -18.00 -11.33
C ALA A 521 4.11 -16.49 -11.41
N GLU A 522 5.29 -16.09 -10.94
CA GLU A 522 5.81 -14.72 -11.07
C GLU A 522 6.37 -14.42 -12.47
N ALA A 523 6.78 -15.44 -13.26
CA ALA A 523 7.29 -15.23 -14.61
C ALA A 523 6.19 -14.81 -15.60
N ALA A 524 4.96 -15.28 -15.38
CA ALA A 524 3.81 -14.93 -16.20
C ALA A 524 3.40 -13.44 -16.07
N THR A 525 3.91 -12.67 -15.11
CA THR A 525 3.64 -11.22 -14.99
C THR A 525 4.74 -10.33 -15.56
N LEU A 526 5.89 -10.91 -15.97
CA LEU A 526 7.06 -10.16 -16.46
C LEU A 526 6.98 -9.79 -17.94
N LEU A 527 6.23 -10.55 -18.75
CA LEU A 527 6.04 -10.25 -20.18
C LEU A 527 4.80 -9.38 -20.39
N ASP A 528 4.95 -8.34 -21.20
CA ASP A 528 3.83 -7.54 -21.68
C ASP A 528 2.89 -8.39 -22.58
N PRO A 529 1.60 -8.00 -22.72
CA PRO A 529 0.62 -8.79 -23.47
C PRO A 529 0.99 -9.05 -24.94
N GLU A 530 1.72 -8.14 -25.57
CA GLU A 530 2.12 -8.26 -26.98
C GLU A 530 3.24 -9.30 -27.13
N THR A 531 4.26 -9.23 -26.28
CA THR A 531 5.34 -10.24 -26.25
C THR A 531 4.80 -11.64 -25.95
N LYS A 532 3.80 -11.77 -25.08
CA LYS A 532 3.13 -13.05 -24.82
C LYS A 532 2.41 -13.59 -26.06
N ALA A 533 1.69 -12.73 -26.79
CA ALA A 533 0.99 -13.13 -28.00
C ALA A 533 1.97 -13.65 -29.07
N THR A 534 3.09 -12.96 -29.27
CA THR A 534 4.13 -13.38 -30.21
C THR A 534 4.77 -14.71 -29.80
N LEU A 535 5.00 -14.94 -28.51
CA LEU A 535 5.50 -16.23 -28.02
C LEU A 535 4.49 -17.37 -28.22
N LYS A 536 3.18 -17.11 -28.04
CA LYS A 536 2.11 -18.08 -28.37
C LYS A 536 2.13 -18.45 -29.86
N SER A 537 2.32 -17.48 -30.74
CA SER A 537 2.46 -17.72 -32.18
C SER A 537 3.67 -18.60 -32.49
N ALA A 538 4.81 -18.39 -31.81
CA ALA A 538 5.98 -19.27 -31.94
C ALA A 538 5.63 -20.72 -31.55
N LEU A 539 4.99 -20.93 -30.40
CA LEU A 539 4.58 -22.26 -29.91
C LEU A 539 3.63 -22.98 -30.87
N ALA A 540 2.68 -22.25 -31.48
CA ALA A 540 1.75 -22.80 -32.46
C ALA A 540 2.45 -23.27 -33.74
N GLU A 541 3.41 -22.51 -34.26
CA GLU A 541 4.23 -22.92 -35.41
C GLU A 541 5.10 -24.13 -35.08
N MET A 542 5.71 -24.17 -33.88
CA MET A 542 6.48 -25.32 -33.41
C MET A 542 5.65 -26.61 -33.30
N TRP A 543 4.35 -26.49 -32.96
CA TRP A 543 3.43 -27.63 -32.93
C TRP A 543 3.18 -28.19 -34.34
N GLN A 544 2.99 -27.32 -35.33
CA GLN A 544 2.80 -27.75 -36.72
C GLN A 544 4.08 -28.41 -37.26
N ALA A 545 5.25 -27.84 -36.98
CA ALA A 545 6.53 -28.47 -37.31
C ALA A 545 6.67 -29.87 -36.69
N GLU A 546 6.39 -30.00 -35.38
CA GLU A 546 6.37 -31.28 -34.67
C GLU A 546 5.45 -32.30 -35.37
N LEU A 547 4.23 -31.89 -35.74
CA LEU A 547 3.25 -32.75 -36.39
C LEU A 547 3.74 -33.32 -37.74
N HIS A 548 4.33 -32.48 -38.59
CA HIS A 548 4.84 -32.90 -39.90
C HIS A 548 6.11 -33.76 -39.79
N LEU A 549 7.01 -33.45 -38.86
CA LEU A 549 8.22 -34.24 -38.60
C LEU A 549 7.88 -35.67 -38.17
N ARG A 550 6.88 -35.85 -37.30
CA ARG A 550 6.45 -37.18 -36.84
C ARG A 550 5.73 -38.01 -37.91
N GLN A 551 5.24 -37.36 -38.97
CA GLN A 551 4.66 -38.02 -40.15
C GLN A 551 5.73 -38.38 -41.21
N GLY A 552 7.01 -38.11 -40.94
CA GLY A 552 8.07 -38.33 -41.92
C GLY A 552 8.06 -37.32 -43.06
N ARG A 553 7.58 -36.09 -42.82
CA ARG A 553 7.48 -35.02 -43.82
C ARG A 553 8.26 -33.77 -43.40
N PRO A 554 9.60 -33.84 -43.32
CA PRO A 554 10.42 -32.69 -42.94
C PRO A 554 10.32 -31.52 -43.93
N ASP A 555 9.99 -31.78 -45.20
CA ASP A 555 9.74 -30.75 -46.23
C ASP A 555 8.50 -29.89 -45.93
N GLU A 556 7.44 -30.51 -45.38
CA GLU A 556 6.25 -29.78 -44.92
C GLU A 556 6.48 -29.08 -43.57
N ALA A 557 7.44 -29.56 -42.75
CA ALA A 557 7.76 -28.99 -41.44
C ALA A 557 8.59 -27.69 -41.53
N LEU A 558 9.55 -27.62 -42.45
CA LEU A 558 10.51 -26.51 -42.57
C LEU A 558 9.89 -25.10 -42.58
N PRO A 559 8.80 -24.82 -43.34
CA PRO A 559 8.18 -23.49 -43.31
C PRO A 559 7.70 -23.08 -41.90
N TYR A 560 7.17 -24.02 -41.13
CA TYR A 560 6.72 -23.78 -39.76
C TYR A 560 7.91 -23.58 -38.82
N GLU A 561 8.98 -24.35 -38.99
CA GLU A 561 10.22 -24.18 -38.20
C GLU A 561 10.85 -22.78 -38.42
N HIS A 562 10.86 -22.28 -39.67
CA HIS A 562 11.35 -20.94 -39.99
C HIS A 562 10.47 -19.84 -39.38
N ARG A 563 9.14 -19.95 -39.46
CA ARG A 563 8.22 -18.97 -38.84
C ARG A 563 8.32 -18.99 -37.32
N ALA A 564 8.48 -20.16 -36.70
CA ALA A 564 8.76 -20.28 -35.27
C ALA A 564 10.04 -19.54 -34.89
N LEU A 565 11.12 -19.69 -35.66
CA LEU A 565 12.38 -18.98 -35.44
C LEU A 565 12.21 -17.46 -35.56
N GLU A 566 11.38 -16.98 -36.49
CA GLU A 566 11.10 -15.56 -36.68
C GLU A 566 10.37 -14.95 -35.48
N PHE A 567 9.34 -15.62 -34.96
CA PHE A 567 8.65 -15.18 -33.74
C PHE A 567 9.55 -15.20 -32.51
N ILE A 568 10.41 -16.21 -32.36
CA ILE A 568 11.41 -16.25 -31.27
C ILE A 568 12.36 -15.04 -31.35
N LYS A 569 12.78 -14.63 -32.55
CA LYS A 569 13.62 -13.44 -32.74
C LYS A 569 12.91 -12.14 -32.35
N GLN A 570 11.62 -12.02 -32.67
CA GLN A 570 10.83 -10.84 -32.30
C GLN A 570 10.72 -10.70 -30.77
N VAL A 571 10.50 -11.79 -30.05
CA VAL A 571 10.48 -11.82 -28.57
C VAL A 571 11.84 -11.44 -27.95
N GLN A 572 12.95 -11.84 -28.58
CA GLN A 572 14.29 -11.44 -28.13
C GLN A 572 14.53 -9.92 -28.24
N GLN A 573 13.91 -9.27 -29.22
CA GLN A 573 14.09 -7.83 -29.45
C GLN A 573 13.24 -7.00 -28.49
N SER A 574 12.03 -7.45 -28.12
CA SER A 574 11.13 -6.71 -27.23
C SER A 574 11.60 -6.70 -25.76
N THR A 575 12.38 -7.70 -25.34
CA THR A 575 12.80 -7.90 -23.94
C THR A 575 14.13 -7.24 -23.57
N ARG A 576 14.89 -6.70 -24.52
CA ARG A 576 16.17 -6.01 -24.25
C ARG A 576 15.93 -4.61 -23.71
N ILE A 577 15.73 -4.49 -22.39
CA ILE A 577 15.84 -3.22 -21.68
C ILE A 577 17.21 -3.15 -20.99
N TYR A 578 18.14 -2.36 -21.54
CA TYR A 578 19.32 -1.92 -20.80
C TYR A 578 18.88 -0.83 -19.82
N LEU A 579 18.45 -1.24 -18.63
CA LEU A 579 18.51 -0.36 -17.48
C LEU A 579 19.96 -0.41 -16.99
N ALA A 580 20.62 0.74 -16.90
CA ALA A 580 21.71 0.88 -15.94
C ALA A 580 21.19 0.29 -14.63
N ARG A 581 21.89 -0.71 -14.08
CA ARG A 581 21.55 -1.28 -12.78
C ARG A 581 21.40 -0.12 -11.79
N VAL A 582 20.17 0.31 -11.54
CA VAL A 582 19.73 0.87 -10.26
C VAL A 582 19.53 -0.29 -9.29
N GLY A 583 20.51 -1.22 -9.27
CA GLY A 583 20.71 -2.08 -8.14
C GLY A 583 21.45 -1.26 -7.09
N LEU A 584 21.13 -1.47 -5.81
CA LEU A 584 21.92 -0.96 -4.70
C LEU A 584 23.42 -1.06 -5.04
N GLU A 585 24.14 0.06 -5.03
CA GLU A 585 25.60 0.06 -5.04
C GLU A 585 26.07 -0.65 -3.77
N LEU A 586 26.24 -1.96 -3.87
CA LEU A 586 26.84 -2.74 -2.80
C LEU A 586 28.33 -2.39 -2.75
N PRO A 587 28.90 -2.22 -1.54
CA PRO A 587 30.34 -2.03 -1.40
C PRO A 587 31.08 -3.22 -2.04
N ALA A 588 32.20 -2.93 -2.70
CA ALA A 588 33.01 -3.95 -3.36
C ALA A 588 33.39 -5.06 -2.35
N PRO A 589 33.29 -6.35 -2.74
CA PRO A 589 33.66 -7.44 -1.86
C PRO A 589 35.16 -7.36 -1.52
N ASP A 590 35.48 -7.47 -0.24
CA ASP A 590 36.86 -7.54 0.23
C ASP A 590 37.45 -8.93 -0.11
N GLU A 591 38.20 -9.00 -1.21
CA GLU A 591 38.81 -10.24 -1.71
C GLU A 591 39.80 -10.86 -0.71
N ALA A 592 40.40 -10.08 0.20
CA ALA A 592 41.30 -10.60 1.22
C ALA A 592 40.58 -11.49 2.26
N ARG A 593 39.26 -11.32 2.39
CA ARG A 593 38.42 -12.07 3.34
C ARG A 593 37.72 -13.26 2.71
N ARG A 594 37.77 -13.39 1.39
CA ARG A 594 37.13 -14.48 0.64
C ARG A 594 37.77 -15.81 1.04
N LEU A 595 36.94 -16.82 1.33
CA LEU A 595 37.36 -18.17 1.78
C LEU A 595 38.04 -18.25 3.17
N SER A 596 38.20 -17.13 3.88
CA SER A 596 38.80 -17.12 5.23
C SER A 596 37.87 -17.66 6.32
N GLY A 597 36.55 -17.58 6.11
CA GLY A 597 35.54 -17.86 7.14
C GLY A 597 35.41 -16.76 8.21
N GLU A 598 36.16 -15.65 8.11
CA GLU A 598 36.13 -14.58 9.11
C GLU A 598 34.90 -13.67 8.95
N ARG A 599 33.97 -13.76 9.91
CA ARG A 599 32.70 -13.00 9.93
C ARG A 599 32.76 -11.65 10.69
N LYS A 600 33.95 -11.16 11.02
CA LYS A 600 34.12 -9.93 11.82
C LYS A 600 33.54 -8.70 11.09
N GLY A 601 32.53 -8.04 11.66
CA GLY A 601 31.86 -6.88 11.04
C GLY A 601 30.83 -7.20 9.95
N VAL A 602 30.38 -8.45 9.84
CA VAL A 602 29.24 -8.84 9.00
C VAL A 602 28.04 -9.09 9.92
N ASP A 603 26.99 -8.28 9.79
CA ASP A 603 25.74 -8.47 10.53
C ASP A 603 25.01 -9.74 10.06
N ASP A 604 24.45 -10.50 11.02
CA ASP A 604 23.73 -11.73 10.74
C ASP A 604 22.43 -11.42 9.98
N ARG A 605 22.27 -12.01 8.78
CA ARG A 605 21.07 -11.84 7.94
C ARG A 605 19.90 -12.70 8.44
N ALA A 606 20.11 -13.66 9.33
CA ALA A 606 19.04 -14.39 9.99
C ALA A 606 18.42 -13.48 11.06
N GLY A 607 17.52 -12.60 10.62
CA GLY A 607 16.64 -11.75 11.42
C GLY A 607 16.81 -11.84 12.93
N SER A 608 17.78 -11.11 13.49
CA SER A 608 17.52 -10.53 14.80
C SER A 608 16.40 -9.55 14.56
N LEU A 609 15.16 -9.95 14.84
CA LEU A 609 14.12 -8.99 15.13
C LEU A 609 14.76 -8.04 16.13
N VAL A 610 15.05 -6.81 15.68
CA VAL A 610 15.55 -5.78 16.58
C VAL A 610 14.53 -5.75 17.69
N ALA A 611 14.95 -6.07 18.92
CA ALA A 611 14.06 -6.05 20.05
C ALA A 611 13.33 -4.71 19.99
N ALA A 612 11.99 -4.73 19.98
CA ALA A 612 11.21 -3.52 19.90
C ALA A 612 11.72 -2.58 20.99
N THR A 613 12.40 -1.51 20.57
CA THR A 613 12.86 -0.50 21.50
C THR A 613 11.57 0.12 22.01
N ASN A 614 11.27 -0.10 23.28
CA ASN A 614 10.15 0.53 23.98
C ASN A 614 10.47 2.03 24.17
N ASP A 615 10.82 2.70 23.10
CA ASP A 615 11.29 4.08 23.07
C ASP A 615 10.17 5.04 23.44
N ASP A 616 8.91 4.63 23.30
CA ASP A 616 7.72 5.43 23.59
C ASP A 616 7.24 5.29 25.05
N VAL A 617 8.03 4.66 25.92
CA VAL A 617 7.69 4.47 27.34
C VAL A 617 7.41 5.79 28.03
N ALA A 618 8.11 6.87 27.69
CA ALA A 618 7.91 8.18 28.30
C ALA A 618 6.53 8.77 27.98
N ALA A 619 6.13 8.77 26.70
CA ALA A 619 4.82 9.25 26.27
C ALA A 619 3.68 8.37 26.82
N ALA A 620 3.84 7.04 26.77
CA ALA A 620 2.87 6.09 27.30
C ALA A 620 2.77 6.12 28.83
N ALA A 621 3.86 6.37 29.55
CA ALA A 621 3.86 6.55 31.00
C ALA A 621 3.13 7.84 31.39
N LEU A 622 3.42 8.96 30.72
CA LEU A 622 2.74 10.23 30.95
C LEU A 622 1.24 10.12 30.65
N TRP A 623 0.86 9.49 29.54
CA TRP A 623 -0.56 9.29 29.20
C TRP A 623 -1.30 8.48 30.27
N ARG A 624 -0.68 7.40 30.78
CA ARG A 624 -1.25 6.58 31.86
C ARG A 624 -1.33 7.32 33.20
N SER A 625 -0.31 8.09 33.58
CA SER A 625 -0.32 8.84 34.84
C SER A 625 -1.41 9.93 34.84
N LEU A 626 -1.61 10.60 33.69
CA LEU A 626 -2.71 11.56 33.52
C LEU A 626 -4.09 10.89 33.63
N ALA A 627 -4.20 9.60 33.32
CA ALA A 627 -5.43 8.82 33.45
C ALA A 627 -5.75 8.40 34.89
N SER A 628 -4.74 7.91 35.59
CA SER A 628 -4.87 7.41 36.97
C SER A 628 -4.85 8.52 38.02
N GLY A 629 -4.51 9.76 37.63
CA GLY A 629 -4.31 10.87 38.56
C GLY A 629 -3.00 10.77 39.36
N GLY A 630 -2.08 9.89 38.95
CA GLY A 630 -0.74 9.80 39.54
C GLY A 630 0.13 11.02 39.19
N ALA A 631 1.24 11.20 39.91
CA ALA A 631 2.19 12.28 39.64
C ALA A 631 2.81 12.09 38.23
N PRO A 632 2.57 13.00 37.28
CA PRO A 632 3.08 12.89 35.92
C PRO A 632 4.57 13.27 35.82
N ASP A 633 5.37 12.42 35.18
CA ASP A 633 6.76 12.75 34.85
C ASP A 633 6.82 13.54 33.52
N TYR A 634 6.63 14.85 33.64
CA TYR A 634 6.69 15.74 32.49
C TYR A 634 8.12 15.87 31.92
N ALA A 635 9.16 15.74 32.74
CA ALA A 635 10.53 15.98 32.31
C ALA A 635 11.05 14.87 31.38
N ALA A 636 10.71 13.61 31.70
CA ALA A 636 11.01 12.48 30.82
C ALA A 636 10.28 12.61 29.47
N ALA A 637 9.00 13.01 29.48
CA ALA A 637 8.23 13.22 28.26
C ALA A 637 8.76 14.38 27.41
N GLU A 638 9.14 15.50 28.02
CA GLU A 638 9.74 16.64 27.29
C GLU A 638 11.07 16.28 26.65
N THR A 639 11.91 15.50 27.34
CA THR A 639 13.20 15.03 26.81
C THR A 639 12.98 14.10 25.62
N TRP A 640 12.02 13.18 25.73
CA TRP A 640 11.64 12.29 24.65
C TRP A 640 11.08 13.04 23.43
N LEU A 641 10.20 14.03 23.64
CA LEU A 641 9.62 14.88 22.59
C LEU A 641 10.70 15.69 21.87
N ARG A 642 11.62 16.30 22.61
CA ARG A 642 12.72 17.10 22.04
C ARG A 642 13.64 16.26 21.14
N ALA A 643 13.94 15.02 21.54
CA ALA A 643 14.75 14.11 20.73
C ALA A 643 14.07 13.68 19.41
N ARG A 644 12.74 13.80 19.31
CA ARG A 644 11.93 13.31 18.17
C ARG A 644 11.12 14.41 17.50
N GLN A 645 11.39 15.68 17.79
CA GLN A 645 10.57 16.81 17.33
C GLN A 645 10.41 16.83 15.80
N ALA A 646 11.46 16.49 15.06
CA ALA A 646 11.44 16.48 13.58
C ALA A 646 10.61 15.33 12.98
N SER A 647 10.45 14.22 13.70
CA SER A 647 9.72 13.03 13.22
C SER A 647 8.26 12.99 13.66
N LEU A 648 7.86 13.83 14.61
CA LEU A 648 6.52 13.84 15.19
C LEU A 648 5.65 14.96 14.58
N PRO A 649 4.39 14.68 14.19
CA PRO A 649 3.54 15.66 13.51
C PRO A 649 3.28 16.98 14.28
N ASP A 650 3.16 16.93 15.61
CA ASP A 650 2.93 18.12 16.46
C ASP A 650 3.60 18.02 17.83
N ALA A 651 4.93 17.81 17.84
CA ALA A 651 5.69 17.76 19.09
C ALA A 651 5.61 19.08 19.89
N LEU A 652 5.61 20.23 19.22
CA LEU A 652 5.52 21.54 19.87
C LEU A 652 4.15 21.74 20.54
N GLY A 653 3.04 21.36 19.90
CA GLY A 653 1.72 21.41 20.53
C GLY A 653 1.66 20.59 21.81
N VAL A 654 2.27 19.41 21.82
CA VAL A 654 2.36 18.56 23.02
C VAL A 654 3.21 19.21 24.11
N LEU A 655 4.36 19.81 23.78
CA LEU A 655 5.20 20.54 24.73
C LEU A 655 4.45 21.75 25.36
N ALA A 656 3.69 22.50 24.56
CA ALA A 656 2.84 23.58 25.06
C ALA A 656 1.73 23.07 26.00
N ALA A 657 1.12 21.91 25.68
CA ALA A 657 0.12 21.28 26.52
C ALA A 657 0.70 20.73 27.84
N ILE A 658 1.92 20.20 27.81
CA ILE A 658 2.68 19.79 29.02
C ILE A 658 2.89 21.00 29.94
N ASP A 659 3.39 22.11 29.41
CA ASP A 659 3.59 23.34 30.17
C ASP A 659 2.29 23.83 30.83
N ARG A 660 1.18 23.84 30.07
CA ARG A 660 -0.14 24.23 30.58
C ARG A 660 -0.62 23.31 31.71
N ALA A 661 -0.51 21.99 31.53
CA ALA A 661 -0.90 21.02 32.55
C ALA A 661 -0.03 21.08 33.81
N ARG A 662 1.26 21.43 33.66
CA ARG A 662 2.18 21.65 34.78
C ARG A 662 1.84 22.90 35.58
N ARG A 663 1.47 24.00 34.91
CA ARG A 663 1.11 25.28 35.56
C ARG A 663 -0.22 25.23 36.28
N ASP A 664 -1.20 24.50 35.76
CA ASP A 664 -2.48 24.27 36.40
C ASP A 664 -2.80 22.77 36.55
N PRO A 665 -2.24 22.10 37.58
CA PRO A 665 -2.48 20.68 37.82
C PRO A 665 -3.95 20.34 38.14
N ALA A 666 -4.74 21.32 38.59
CA ALA A 666 -6.14 21.14 38.93
C ALA A 666 -7.07 21.21 37.71
N CYS A 667 -6.60 21.77 36.60
CA CYS A 667 -7.35 21.88 35.35
C CYS A 667 -7.59 20.50 34.70
N ALA A 668 -8.79 19.96 34.89
CA ALA A 668 -9.21 18.69 34.29
C ALA A 668 -9.19 18.74 32.75
N GLU A 669 -9.65 19.85 32.15
CA GLU A 669 -9.63 20.05 30.70
C GLU A 669 -8.21 20.04 30.13
N CYS A 670 -7.25 20.64 30.83
CA CYS A 670 -5.84 20.70 30.43
C CYS A 670 -5.20 19.31 30.42
N ARG A 671 -5.54 18.47 31.42
CA ARG A 671 -5.09 17.06 31.46
C ARG A 671 -5.72 16.23 30.34
N THR A 672 -7.01 16.41 30.06
CA THR A 672 -7.68 15.71 28.96
C THR A 672 -7.09 16.11 27.61
N ALA A 673 -6.92 17.42 27.36
CA ALA A 673 -6.33 17.92 26.11
C ALA A 673 -4.90 17.40 25.89
N LEU A 674 -4.08 17.34 26.94
CA LEU A 674 -2.74 16.74 26.86
C LEU A 674 -2.81 15.24 26.52
N ARG A 675 -3.78 14.50 27.07
CA ARG A 675 -3.96 13.07 26.74
C ARG A 675 -4.41 12.86 25.31
N ASP A 676 -5.27 13.72 24.80
CA ASP A 676 -5.74 13.65 23.41
C ASP A 676 -4.59 13.90 22.43
N LEU A 677 -3.70 14.85 22.74
CA LEU A 677 -2.50 15.12 21.93
C LEU A 677 -1.45 14.01 22.03
N LEU A 678 -1.33 13.35 23.17
CA LEU A 678 -0.42 12.21 23.36
C LEU A 678 -0.92 10.94 22.67
N TRP A 679 -2.23 10.78 22.48
CA TRP A 679 -2.83 9.54 21.95
C TRP A 679 -2.30 9.10 20.58
N PRO A 680 -2.19 9.97 19.55
CA PRO A 680 -1.62 9.60 18.25
C PRO A 680 -0.13 9.27 18.32
N LEU A 681 0.55 9.66 19.39
CA LEU A 681 1.98 9.42 19.61
C LEU A 681 2.25 8.11 20.35
N LEU A 682 1.20 7.42 20.81
CA LEU A 682 1.35 6.14 21.48
C LEU A 682 1.71 5.06 20.46
N PRO A 683 2.56 4.09 20.86
CA PRO A 683 2.91 3.00 19.98
C PRO A 683 1.66 2.25 19.57
N THR A 684 1.49 2.02 18.27
CA THR A 684 0.54 1.02 17.80
C THR A 684 0.99 -0.31 18.37
N ALA A 685 0.06 -1.08 18.95
CA ALA A 685 0.39 -2.40 19.45
C ALA A 685 1.03 -3.18 18.29
N ALA A 686 2.33 -3.49 18.43
CA ALA A 686 3.02 -4.30 17.45
C ALA A 686 2.18 -5.56 17.25
N THR A 687 1.90 -5.92 16.00
CA THR A 687 1.38 -7.24 15.68
C THR A 687 2.43 -8.22 16.18
N ALA A 688 2.26 -8.69 17.42
CA ALA A 688 3.11 -9.70 18.00
C ALA A 688 2.93 -10.92 17.13
N SER A 689 3.86 -11.15 16.20
CA SER A 689 3.98 -12.42 15.52
C SER A 689 4.25 -13.43 16.61
N VAL A 690 3.20 -14.12 17.06
CA VAL A 690 3.34 -15.19 18.02
C VAL A 690 4.28 -16.20 17.36
N PRO A 691 5.43 -16.53 18.00
CA PRO A 691 6.28 -17.58 17.45
C PRO A 691 5.42 -18.83 17.25
N ARG A 692 5.61 -19.52 16.12
CA ARG A 692 4.91 -20.80 15.88
C ARG A 692 5.07 -21.64 17.14
N ALA A 693 3.95 -22.16 17.65
CA ALA A 693 3.97 -23.00 18.85
C ALA A 693 5.03 -24.08 18.66
N ALA A 694 5.92 -24.23 19.66
CA ALA A 694 6.94 -25.25 19.61
C ALA A 694 6.24 -26.61 19.37
N PRO A 695 6.69 -27.40 18.38
CA PRO A 695 6.06 -28.69 18.11
C PRO A 695 6.06 -29.53 19.39
N ASP A 696 4.94 -30.19 19.62
CA ASP A 696 4.78 -31.15 20.71
C ASP A 696 5.71 -32.36 20.49
N ALA A 697 5.73 -33.29 21.44
CA ALA A 697 6.63 -34.44 21.37
C ALA A 697 6.44 -35.24 20.07
N ALA A 698 5.21 -35.37 19.58
CA ALA A 698 4.91 -36.06 18.33
C ALA A 698 5.40 -35.26 17.11
N GLY A 699 5.21 -33.94 17.09
CA GLY A 699 5.69 -33.06 16.03
C GLY A 699 7.22 -33.01 15.95
N ARG A 700 7.93 -33.11 17.08
CA ARG A 700 9.40 -33.21 17.08
C ARG A 700 9.88 -34.53 16.48
N VAL A 701 9.27 -35.65 16.87
CA VAL A 701 9.59 -36.96 16.29
C VAL A 701 9.33 -36.99 14.78
N TYR A 702 8.26 -36.36 14.31
CA TYR A 702 7.97 -36.24 12.89
C TYR A 702 9.01 -35.40 12.13
N LEU A 703 9.44 -34.26 12.71
CA LEU A 703 10.49 -33.41 12.13
C LEU A 703 11.87 -34.07 12.14
N ASP A 704 12.20 -34.79 13.22
CA ASP A 704 13.44 -35.56 13.34
C ASP A 704 13.47 -36.72 12.33
N ALA A 705 12.32 -37.37 12.08
CA ALA A 705 12.18 -38.40 11.06
C ALA A 705 12.34 -37.87 9.63
N LEU A 706 11.80 -36.67 9.36
CA LEU A 706 12.00 -35.98 8.07
C LEU A 706 13.48 -35.61 7.85
N GLN A 707 14.20 -35.19 8.89
CA GLN A 707 15.63 -34.91 8.80
C GLN A 707 16.46 -36.18 8.65
N ALA A 708 16.14 -37.24 9.41
CA ALA A 708 16.82 -38.53 9.33
C ALA A 708 16.59 -39.25 7.99
N GLY A 709 15.45 -39.04 7.34
CA GLY A 709 15.13 -39.62 6.02
C GLY A 709 15.96 -39.06 4.85
N THR A 710 16.72 -37.98 5.04
CA THR A 710 17.57 -37.37 3.99
C THR A 710 19.04 -37.79 4.05
N GLY A 711 19.41 -38.72 4.94
CA GLY A 711 20.81 -39.01 5.22
C GLY A 711 21.12 -40.47 5.53
N SER A 712 20.66 -41.42 4.72
CA SER A 712 21.34 -42.71 4.61
C SER A 712 20.80 -43.56 3.45
N THR A 713 21.62 -43.76 2.43
CA THR A 713 21.67 -45.06 1.74
C THR A 713 23.15 -45.36 1.49
N PRO A 714 23.65 -46.55 1.87
CA PRO A 714 24.99 -47.00 1.52
C PRO A 714 25.17 -47.19 0.00
#